data_AF-A0A6N2NEH3-F1
#
_entry.id   AF-A0A6N2NEH3-F1
#
_cell.length_a   1.000
_cell.length_b   1.000
_cell.length_c   1.000
_cell.angle_alpha   90.00
_cell.angle_beta   90.00
_cell.angle_gamma   90.00
#
_symmetry.space_group_name_H-M   'P 1'
#
loop_
_entity.id
_entity.type
_entity.pdbx_description
1 polymer ?
#
loop_
_entity_poly.entity_id
_entity_poly.type
_entity_poly.pdbx_seq_one_letter_code
_entity_poly.pdbx_strand_id
1 'polypeptide(L)'
;MMDPVLGDYARNLPDARESEVLSLFATIINKYKAAMIEDVPRIFEAVFQCTLEVHYPEHRLKFFSLLRAIATHCFPALIHLSSEQLKLVMDSIIWAFRHTERNIAETGLNLLLEMLKNFQASEFCNQFYKSYFLTIEQEIFAVLTDTFHKLAGPTMVNEDATFQVESDALTEPLWDAATVPYPYLNNAMFVREYTIKLLGTSFPNMTASEVTQFVNGLFESRTNLSIFKNHIRDFLVQSKEFSAQVLEGVIKYRWNALPVEQRDGMKNYISEVIVQLSSNETSFRMERLTEFQLIHELCLYVLSASQRTELIRATLSTLNAFLSWIPLGYIFESPLLETLLKFFPMPSYRNLTLQCLTEVAALNFGDFYNMQYVKMYTFFMVQLQAILPPTTKIPEAYANGSSEEQAFIQNLALFFTSFYKSHIRVLESTQDNISALLMGLEYLINISYVDDTEVFKVCLDYWNSLVLELFELHNNLDNPAVTVNMMGLQTINSWNLQMPLLHGMVDGLGPQISQRRQLYAAPMSKLRMLMICRMAKPEEVLIVEDENGNIVRETMKDNDIMRETLIYLSHLDHEDTEKQMLKKLSKQLSGEDWNWNNLNTLCWAIGSISGSMMEEQVCCWPVPKISQSSLEVPENCCQ
;
A
#
# COMPACT_ATOMS: atom_id res chain seq x y z
N MET A 1 30.62 12.25 -30.50
CA MET A 1 30.02 12.11 -29.15
C MET A 1 29.41 10.72 -28.95
N MET A 2 28.85 10.10 -29.99
CA MET A 2 28.28 8.75 -29.93
C MET A 2 29.33 7.65 -29.62
N ASP A 3 30.48 7.69 -30.29
CA ASP A 3 31.50 6.64 -30.24
C ASP A 3 32.12 6.40 -28.86
N PRO A 4 32.48 7.44 -28.09
CA PRO A 4 33.00 7.24 -26.74
C PRO A 4 31.94 6.65 -25.81
N VAL A 5 30.69 7.11 -25.90
CA VAL A 5 29.60 6.70 -24.99
C VAL A 5 29.16 5.26 -25.25
N LEU A 6 28.88 4.90 -26.52
CA LEU A 6 28.51 3.53 -26.89
C LEU A 6 29.65 2.54 -26.65
N GLY A 7 30.89 2.95 -26.98
CA GLY A 7 32.06 2.13 -26.79
C GLY A 7 32.38 1.89 -25.31
N ASP A 8 32.19 2.90 -24.45
CA ASP A 8 32.36 2.76 -23.01
C ASP A 8 31.29 1.80 -22.44
N TYR A 9 30.01 2.05 -22.72
CA TYR A 9 28.91 1.20 -22.27
C TYR A 9 29.11 -0.28 -22.65
N ALA A 10 29.52 -0.57 -23.88
CA ALA A 10 29.75 -1.93 -24.37
C ALA A 10 30.91 -2.65 -23.66
N ARG A 11 32.01 -1.93 -23.36
CA ARG A 11 33.23 -2.51 -22.78
C ARG A 11 33.24 -2.49 -21.25
N ASN A 12 32.35 -1.74 -20.62
CA ASN A 12 32.32 -1.62 -19.17
C ASN A 12 31.85 -2.91 -18.50
N LEU A 13 32.21 -3.07 -17.22
CA LEU A 13 31.74 -4.18 -16.39
C LEU A 13 30.22 -4.10 -16.20
N PRO A 14 29.48 -5.23 -16.13
CA PRO A 14 28.02 -5.23 -16.04
C PRO A 14 27.46 -4.30 -14.95
N ASP A 15 28.07 -4.29 -13.77
CA ASP A 15 27.63 -3.50 -12.61
C ASP A 15 27.97 -2.00 -12.73
N ALA A 16 28.90 -1.64 -13.62
CA ALA A 16 29.34 -0.26 -13.87
C ALA A 16 28.66 0.39 -15.08
N ARG A 17 27.78 -0.34 -15.79
CA ARG A 17 27.02 0.20 -16.92
C ARG A 17 25.90 1.10 -16.41
N GLU A 18 25.86 2.34 -16.85
CA GLU A 18 24.78 3.27 -16.51
C GLU A 18 23.56 3.09 -17.42
N SER A 19 22.42 2.75 -16.83
CA SER A 19 21.15 2.53 -17.54
C SER A 19 20.66 3.77 -18.30
N GLU A 20 21.07 4.98 -17.87
CA GLU A 20 20.72 6.26 -18.50
C GLU A 20 21.25 6.40 -19.92
N VAL A 21 22.30 5.69 -20.30
CA VAL A 21 22.79 5.66 -21.68
C VAL A 21 21.70 5.17 -22.64
N LEU A 22 20.92 4.16 -22.24
CA LEU A 22 19.82 3.62 -23.04
C LEU A 22 18.68 4.64 -23.18
N SER A 23 18.35 5.34 -22.09
CA SER A 23 17.34 6.41 -22.06
C SER A 23 17.73 7.60 -22.93
N LEU A 24 19.01 7.98 -22.90
CA LEU A 24 19.58 9.01 -23.76
C LEU A 24 19.38 8.67 -25.23
N PHE A 25 19.73 7.45 -25.66
CA PHE A 25 19.56 7.04 -27.06
C PHE A 25 18.10 6.92 -27.47
N ALA A 26 17.21 6.46 -26.59
CA ALA A 26 15.77 6.47 -26.83
C ALA A 26 15.27 7.91 -27.08
N THR A 27 15.73 8.86 -26.26
CA THR A 27 15.38 10.28 -26.37
C THR A 27 15.92 10.90 -27.67
N ILE A 28 17.15 10.56 -28.06
CA ILE A 28 17.76 11.00 -29.33
C ILE A 28 16.91 10.49 -30.51
N ILE A 29 16.55 9.21 -30.53
CA ILE A 29 15.74 8.62 -31.61
C ILE A 29 14.35 9.24 -31.66
N ASN A 30 13.69 9.47 -30.52
CA ASN A 30 12.40 10.16 -30.49
C ASN A 30 12.48 11.60 -31.05
N LYS A 31 13.61 12.27 -30.85
CA LYS A 31 13.83 13.64 -31.31
C LYS A 31 14.19 13.73 -32.80
N TYR A 32 15.09 12.88 -33.28
CA TYR A 32 15.64 12.95 -34.64
C TYR A 32 14.98 11.96 -35.63
N LYS A 33 14.23 10.98 -35.13
CA LYS A 33 13.41 10.03 -35.89
C LYS A 33 14.20 9.38 -37.05
N ALA A 34 13.65 9.41 -38.27
CA ALA A 34 14.22 8.77 -39.45
C ALA A 34 15.67 9.20 -39.77
N ALA A 35 16.14 10.35 -39.27
CA ALA A 35 17.54 10.76 -39.42
C ALA A 35 18.53 9.83 -38.68
N MET A 36 18.05 9.02 -37.73
CA MET A 36 18.88 8.07 -36.98
C MET A 36 18.98 6.68 -37.63
N ILE A 37 18.28 6.42 -38.75
CA ILE A 37 18.19 5.06 -39.34
C ILE A 37 19.57 4.45 -39.61
N GLU A 38 20.52 5.23 -40.14
CA GLU A 38 21.87 4.77 -40.46
C GLU A 38 22.71 4.48 -39.20
N ASP A 39 22.40 5.12 -38.08
CA ASP A 39 23.12 4.95 -36.81
C ASP A 39 22.55 3.82 -35.94
N VAL A 40 21.29 3.40 -36.16
CA VAL A 40 20.61 2.37 -35.36
C VAL A 40 21.38 1.04 -35.31
N PRO A 41 21.89 0.47 -36.42
CA PRO A 41 22.65 -0.78 -36.37
C PRO A 41 23.84 -0.71 -35.40
N ARG A 42 24.52 0.44 -35.37
CA ARG A 42 25.67 0.67 -34.50
C ARG A 42 25.29 0.82 -33.03
N ILE A 43 24.19 1.54 -32.75
CA ILE A 43 23.64 1.62 -31.38
C ILE A 43 23.30 0.21 -30.91
N PHE A 44 22.60 -0.54 -31.75
CA PHE A 44 22.12 -1.88 -31.45
C PHE A 44 23.28 -2.85 -31.15
N GLU A 45 24.32 -2.87 -31.98
CA GLU A 45 25.52 -3.69 -31.75
C GLU A 45 26.19 -3.39 -30.40
N ALA A 46 26.25 -2.11 -30.00
CA ALA A 46 26.93 -1.70 -28.78
C ALA A 46 26.14 -1.99 -27.49
N VAL A 47 24.81 -1.95 -27.53
CA VAL A 47 23.98 -2.02 -26.31
C VAL A 47 23.19 -3.31 -26.15
N PHE A 48 22.96 -4.07 -27.23
CA PHE A 48 21.94 -5.11 -27.22
C PHE A 48 22.34 -6.36 -26.42
N GLN A 49 23.40 -7.08 -26.81
CA GLN A 49 23.82 -8.28 -26.07
C GLN A 49 24.26 -7.99 -24.64
N CYS A 50 25.07 -6.96 -24.46
CA CYS A 50 25.63 -6.61 -23.16
C CYS A 50 24.55 -6.20 -22.15
N THR A 51 23.43 -5.60 -22.59
CA THR A 51 22.31 -5.25 -21.69
C THR A 51 21.45 -6.47 -21.33
N LEU A 52 21.32 -7.47 -22.21
CA LEU A 52 20.57 -8.70 -21.91
C LEU A 52 21.23 -9.56 -20.84
N GLU A 53 22.56 -9.50 -20.73
CA GLU A 53 23.34 -10.16 -19.68
C GLU A 53 23.18 -9.50 -18.29
N VAL A 54 22.66 -8.27 -18.23
CA VAL A 54 22.49 -7.52 -16.98
C VAL A 54 21.20 -7.98 -16.26
N HIS A 55 21.30 -8.22 -14.96
CA HIS A 55 20.21 -8.72 -14.12
C HIS A 55 19.36 -7.61 -13.46
N TYR A 56 19.67 -6.33 -13.69
CA TYR A 56 18.96 -5.19 -13.10
C TYR A 56 17.67 -4.85 -13.89
N PRO A 57 16.50 -4.74 -13.23
CA PRO A 57 15.23 -4.39 -13.87
C PRO A 57 15.24 -3.02 -14.60
N GLU A 58 15.97 -2.05 -14.05
CA GLU A 58 16.03 -0.68 -14.57
C GLU A 58 16.67 -0.61 -15.98
N HIS A 59 17.76 -1.34 -16.20
CA HIS A 59 18.40 -1.44 -17.52
C HIS A 59 17.47 -2.06 -18.54
N ARG A 60 16.69 -3.08 -18.15
CA ARG A 60 15.73 -3.74 -19.04
C ARG A 60 14.58 -2.80 -19.42
N LEU A 61 14.04 -2.02 -18.48
CA LEU A 61 13.02 -1.02 -18.77
C LEU A 61 13.50 0.04 -19.78
N LYS A 62 14.69 0.61 -19.56
CA LYS A 62 15.26 1.62 -20.46
C LYS A 62 15.65 1.03 -21.81
N PHE A 63 16.05 -0.24 -21.84
CA PHE A 63 16.29 -0.98 -23.09
C PHE A 63 15.02 -1.18 -23.92
N PHE A 64 13.91 -1.61 -23.31
CA PHE A 64 12.63 -1.73 -24.05
C PHE A 64 12.11 -0.38 -24.54
N SER A 65 12.38 0.70 -23.78
CA SER A 65 12.08 2.07 -24.20
C SER A 65 12.88 2.47 -25.46
N LEU A 66 14.16 2.08 -25.54
CA LEU A 66 15.00 2.25 -26.73
C LEU A 66 14.48 1.43 -27.92
N LEU A 67 14.17 0.15 -27.72
CA LEU A 67 13.64 -0.72 -28.78
C LEU A 67 12.31 -0.18 -29.33
N ARG A 68 11.44 0.33 -28.47
CA ARG A 68 10.21 0.99 -28.89
C ARG A 68 10.47 2.23 -29.74
N ALA A 69 11.36 3.12 -29.31
CA ALA A 69 11.71 4.30 -30.10
C ALA A 69 12.26 3.92 -31.50
N ILE A 70 13.07 2.84 -31.58
CA ILE A 70 13.55 2.29 -32.86
C ILE A 70 12.40 1.74 -33.69
N ALA A 71 11.50 0.93 -33.10
CA ALA A 71 10.35 0.38 -33.82
C ALA A 71 9.40 1.47 -34.34
N THR A 72 9.15 2.53 -33.56
CA THR A 72 8.25 3.63 -33.95
C THR A 72 8.83 4.49 -35.08
N HIS A 73 10.13 4.81 -35.02
CA HIS A 73 10.71 5.88 -35.84
C HIS A 73 11.77 5.42 -36.84
N CYS A 74 12.33 4.24 -36.65
CA CYS A 74 13.44 3.69 -37.41
C CYS A 74 13.21 2.22 -37.82
N PHE A 75 11.95 1.81 -38.02
CA PHE A 75 11.60 0.45 -38.48
C PHE A 75 12.40 -0.04 -39.69
N PRO A 76 12.75 0.78 -40.70
CA PRO A 76 13.62 0.35 -41.79
C PRO A 76 14.98 -0.19 -41.34
N ALA A 77 15.51 0.24 -40.19
CA ALA A 77 16.74 -0.34 -39.64
C ALA A 77 16.51 -1.74 -39.04
N LEU A 78 15.32 -2.04 -38.51
CA LEU A 78 14.99 -3.35 -37.92
C LEU A 78 14.85 -4.45 -38.97
N ILE A 79 14.30 -4.12 -40.15
CA ILE A 79 14.15 -5.10 -41.25
C ILE A 79 15.50 -5.53 -41.86
N HIS A 80 16.55 -4.72 -41.69
CA HIS A 80 17.90 -5.03 -42.17
C HIS A 80 18.73 -5.80 -41.12
N LEU A 81 18.18 -6.08 -39.94
CA LEU A 81 18.83 -6.94 -38.97
C LEU A 81 18.95 -8.37 -39.52
N SER A 82 20.03 -9.05 -39.13
CA SER A 82 20.17 -10.49 -39.41
C SER A 82 19.04 -11.28 -38.75
N SER A 83 18.75 -12.48 -39.27
CA SER A 83 17.72 -13.37 -38.69
C SER A 83 18.00 -13.71 -37.22
N GLU A 84 19.27 -13.82 -36.83
CA GLU A 84 19.68 -14.07 -35.44
C GLU A 84 19.40 -12.87 -34.54
N GLN A 85 19.71 -11.65 -35.00
CA GLN A 85 19.43 -10.42 -34.25
C GLN A 85 17.93 -10.18 -34.09
N LEU A 86 17.15 -10.35 -35.17
CA LEU A 86 15.70 -10.21 -35.11
C LEU A 86 15.08 -11.25 -34.16
N LYS A 87 15.60 -12.49 -34.16
CA LYS A 87 15.16 -13.51 -33.21
C LYS A 87 15.40 -13.05 -31.76
N LEU A 88 16.58 -12.52 -31.45
CA LEU A 88 16.85 -12.03 -30.10
C LEU A 88 15.93 -10.85 -29.71
N VAL A 89 15.53 -9.99 -30.65
CA VAL A 89 14.52 -8.94 -30.40
C VAL A 89 13.19 -9.58 -30.02
N MET A 90 12.75 -10.57 -30.78
CA MET A 90 11.49 -11.28 -30.50
C MET A 90 11.54 -12.04 -29.18
N ASP A 91 12.64 -12.74 -28.86
CA ASP A 91 12.84 -13.43 -27.59
C ASP A 91 12.83 -12.44 -26.41
N SER A 92 13.41 -11.23 -26.60
CA SER A 92 13.40 -10.16 -25.59
C SER A 92 11.99 -9.60 -25.37
N ILE A 93 11.20 -9.43 -26.43
CA ILE A 93 9.79 -9.00 -26.36
C ILE A 93 8.96 -10.07 -25.63
N ILE A 94 9.15 -11.35 -25.95
CA ILE A 94 8.50 -12.48 -25.28
C ILE A 94 8.83 -12.49 -23.79
N TRP A 95 10.11 -12.35 -23.46
CA TRP A 95 10.53 -12.25 -22.06
C TRP A 95 9.86 -11.06 -21.35
N ALA A 96 9.77 -9.90 -22.02
CA ALA A 96 9.19 -8.69 -21.45
C ALA A 96 7.71 -8.84 -21.12
N PHE A 97 6.86 -9.29 -22.07
CA PHE A 97 5.44 -9.45 -21.80
C PHE A 97 5.12 -10.62 -20.86
N ARG A 98 6.07 -11.53 -20.67
CA ARG A 98 6.04 -12.56 -19.62
C ARG A 98 6.61 -12.10 -18.28
N HIS A 99 6.96 -10.83 -18.12
CA HIS A 99 7.47 -10.35 -16.84
C HIS A 99 6.35 -10.21 -15.80
N THR A 100 6.68 -10.43 -14.53
CA THR A 100 5.74 -10.28 -13.41
C THR A 100 5.48 -8.80 -13.06
N GLU A 101 6.43 -7.91 -13.37
CA GLU A 101 6.25 -6.47 -13.20
C GLU A 101 5.40 -5.85 -14.32
N ARG A 102 4.34 -5.12 -13.92
CA ARG A 102 3.38 -4.47 -14.83
C ARG A 102 4.04 -3.62 -15.92
N ASN A 103 4.93 -2.73 -15.52
CA ASN A 103 5.50 -1.74 -16.44
C ASN A 103 6.35 -2.42 -17.53
N ILE A 104 7.08 -3.49 -17.18
CA ILE A 104 7.86 -4.28 -18.14
C ILE A 104 6.91 -5.04 -19.08
N ALA A 105 5.89 -5.71 -18.53
CA ALA A 105 4.93 -6.46 -19.32
C ALA A 105 4.14 -5.60 -20.31
N GLU A 106 3.65 -4.45 -19.84
CA GLU A 106 2.91 -3.48 -20.65
C GLU A 106 3.80 -2.86 -21.74
N THR A 107 5.05 -2.54 -21.42
CA THR A 107 6.01 -2.04 -22.43
C THR A 107 6.31 -3.11 -23.48
N GLY A 108 6.48 -4.37 -23.07
CA GLY A 108 6.69 -5.50 -23.97
C GLY A 108 5.53 -5.74 -24.94
N LEU A 109 4.29 -5.71 -24.46
CA LEU A 109 3.11 -5.87 -25.31
C LEU A 109 2.88 -4.70 -26.27
N ASN A 110 3.10 -3.47 -25.81
CA ASN A 110 3.02 -2.30 -26.68
C ASN A 110 4.05 -2.38 -27.81
N LEU A 111 5.28 -2.82 -27.50
CA LEU A 111 6.32 -3.03 -28.50
C LEU A 111 5.96 -4.17 -29.46
N LEU A 112 5.41 -5.28 -28.97
CA LEU A 112 4.93 -6.38 -29.81
C LEU A 112 3.86 -5.88 -30.81
N LEU A 113 2.87 -5.15 -30.32
CA LEU A 113 1.80 -4.57 -31.13
C LEU A 113 2.34 -3.68 -32.24
N GLU A 114 3.29 -2.81 -31.90
CA GLU A 114 3.93 -1.91 -32.84
C GLU A 114 4.75 -2.66 -33.90
N MET A 115 5.47 -3.71 -33.51
CA MET A 115 6.19 -4.59 -34.42
C MET A 115 5.24 -5.30 -35.39
N LEU A 116 4.12 -5.85 -34.91
CA LEU A 116 3.11 -6.51 -35.75
C LEU A 116 2.56 -5.54 -36.80
N LYS A 117 2.15 -4.32 -36.39
CA LYS A 117 1.66 -3.28 -37.32
C LYS A 117 2.68 -2.92 -38.39
N ASN A 118 3.94 -2.74 -37.99
CA ASN A 118 5.01 -2.36 -38.90
C ASN A 118 5.34 -3.48 -39.91
N PHE A 119 5.42 -4.74 -39.45
CA PHE A 119 5.67 -5.87 -40.34
C PHE A 119 4.51 -6.16 -41.29
N GLN A 120 3.26 -5.99 -40.83
CA GLN A 120 2.07 -6.13 -41.66
C GLN A 120 2.08 -5.14 -42.85
N ALA A 121 2.56 -3.92 -42.64
CA ALA A 121 2.70 -2.90 -43.68
C ALA A 121 3.96 -3.07 -44.55
N SER A 122 4.80 -4.06 -44.27
CA SER A 122 6.09 -4.26 -44.93
C SER A 122 6.06 -5.38 -45.97
N GLU A 123 7.02 -5.36 -46.90
CA GLU A 123 7.24 -6.45 -47.85
C GLU A 123 7.69 -7.77 -47.19
N PHE A 124 8.13 -7.72 -45.93
CA PHE A 124 8.58 -8.87 -45.14
C PHE A 124 7.46 -9.53 -44.32
N CYS A 125 6.20 -9.11 -44.49
CA CYS A 125 5.04 -9.63 -43.77
C CYS A 125 5.00 -11.17 -43.75
N ASN A 126 4.93 -11.82 -44.92
CA ASN A 126 4.85 -13.29 -44.99
C ASN A 126 6.02 -13.99 -44.28
N GLN A 127 7.26 -13.51 -44.48
CA GLN A 127 8.45 -14.09 -43.85
C GLN A 127 8.40 -13.97 -42.32
N PHE A 128 7.99 -12.81 -41.80
CA PHE A 128 7.88 -12.57 -40.37
C PHE A 128 6.82 -13.47 -39.72
N TYR A 129 5.59 -13.47 -40.24
CA TYR A 129 4.50 -14.25 -39.67
C TYR A 129 4.75 -15.75 -39.78
N LYS A 130 5.33 -16.25 -40.88
CA LYS A 130 5.72 -17.66 -41.00
C LYS A 130 6.75 -18.09 -39.96
N SER A 131 7.62 -17.17 -39.53
CA SER A 131 8.69 -17.47 -38.58
C SER A 131 8.26 -17.37 -37.12
N TYR A 132 7.39 -16.40 -36.77
CA TYR A 132 7.14 -16.03 -35.37
C TYR A 132 5.69 -16.16 -34.93
N PHE A 133 4.71 -16.28 -35.84
CA PHE A 133 3.28 -16.21 -35.48
C PHE A 133 2.86 -17.28 -34.46
N LEU A 134 3.17 -18.55 -34.70
CA LEU A 134 2.76 -19.64 -33.80
C LEU A 134 3.39 -19.52 -32.41
N THR A 135 4.63 -19.04 -32.34
CA THR A 135 5.32 -18.77 -31.07
C THR A 135 4.67 -17.60 -30.35
N ILE A 136 4.40 -16.49 -31.05
CA ILE A 136 3.70 -15.34 -30.47
C ILE A 136 2.32 -15.75 -29.95
N GLU A 137 1.54 -16.51 -30.73
CA GLU A 137 0.22 -17.00 -30.33
C GLU A 137 0.29 -17.89 -29.09
N GLN A 138 1.23 -18.84 -29.06
CA GLN A 138 1.43 -19.71 -27.91
C GLN A 138 1.76 -18.93 -26.64
N GLU A 139 2.70 -17.98 -26.72
CA GLU A 139 3.14 -17.19 -25.57
C GLU A 139 2.06 -16.19 -25.12
N ILE A 140 1.26 -15.64 -26.03
CA ILE A 140 0.09 -14.82 -25.70
C ILE A 140 -0.94 -15.65 -24.92
N PHE A 141 -1.29 -16.84 -25.39
CA PHE A 141 -2.23 -17.71 -24.67
C PHE A 141 -1.66 -18.20 -23.35
N ALA A 142 -0.36 -18.47 -23.27
CA ALA A 142 0.30 -18.81 -22.01
C ALA A 142 0.11 -17.67 -21.00
N VAL A 143 0.35 -16.41 -21.38
CA VAL A 143 0.16 -15.25 -20.49
C VAL A 143 -1.31 -14.95 -20.19
N LEU A 144 -2.21 -15.06 -21.18
CA LEU A 144 -3.65 -14.85 -21.00
C LEU A 144 -4.28 -15.87 -20.06
N THR A 145 -3.70 -17.07 -19.99
CA THR A 145 -4.21 -18.16 -19.17
C THR A 145 -3.40 -18.40 -17.89
N ASP A 146 -2.29 -17.68 -17.70
CA ASP A 146 -1.49 -17.69 -16.48
C ASP A 146 -2.22 -16.97 -15.35
N THR A 147 -2.30 -17.63 -14.19
CA THR A 147 -2.91 -17.09 -12.98
C THR A 147 -2.10 -15.96 -12.32
N PHE A 148 -0.81 -15.84 -12.64
CA PHE A 148 0.12 -14.87 -12.07
C PHE A 148 0.28 -13.60 -12.92
N HIS A 149 -0.05 -13.64 -14.22
CA HIS A 149 0.11 -12.51 -15.15
C HIS A 149 -1.16 -11.66 -15.23
N LYS A 150 -1.39 -10.85 -14.20
CA LYS A 150 -2.59 -10.00 -14.11
C LYS A 150 -2.49 -8.60 -14.73
N LEU A 151 -1.39 -8.24 -15.40
CA LEU A 151 -0.97 -6.84 -15.47
C LEU A 151 -0.84 -6.21 -16.86
N ALA A 152 -1.32 -6.86 -17.93
CA ALA A 152 -1.64 -6.16 -19.17
C ALA A 152 -2.83 -6.86 -19.82
N GLY A 153 -4.01 -6.26 -19.65
CA GLY A 153 -5.26 -6.98 -19.77
C GLY A 153 -5.63 -7.45 -21.18
N PRO A 154 -6.74 -8.20 -21.29
CA PRO A 154 -7.38 -8.56 -22.56
C PRO A 154 -7.80 -7.37 -23.44
N THR A 155 -7.59 -6.13 -23.00
CA THR A 155 -7.79 -4.87 -23.73
C THR A 155 -6.89 -4.74 -24.97
N MET A 156 -5.68 -5.31 -24.97
CA MET A 156 -4.72 -5.16 -26.09
C MET A 156 -4.65 -6.36 -27.04
N VAL A 157 -5.04 -7.56 -26.58
CA VAL A 157 -5.14 -8.75 -27.45
C VAL A 157 -6.24 -8.59 -28.51
N ASN A 158 -7.27 -7.82 -28.19
CA ASN A 158 -8.35 -7.50 -29.12
C ASN A 158 -7.90 -6.58 -30.25
N GLU A 159 -6.83 -5.80 -30.05
CA GLU A 159 -6.44 -4.79 -31.03
C GLU A 159 -5.53 -5.27 -32.15
N ASP A 160 -4.79 -6.40 -32.12
CA ASP A 160 -4.03 -6.82 -33.33
C ASP A 160 -3.25 -8.16 -33.38
N ALA A 161 -3.10 -9.01 -32.35
CA ALA A 161 -2.14 -10.13 -32.46
C ALA A 161 -2.71 -11.46 -32.96
N THR A 162 -3.86 -11.90 -32.46
CA THR A 162 -4.35 -13.28 -32.67
C THR A 162 -5.26 -13.43 -33.91
N PHE A 163 -5.73 -12.33 -34.49
CA PHE A 163 -6.79 -12.33 -35.51
C PHE A 163 -6.46 -11.62 -36.83
N GLN A 164 -5.23 -11.13 -37.01
CA GLN A 164 -4.76 -10.50 -38.27
C GLN A 164 -4.56 -11.48 -39.44
N VAL A 165 -4.80 -12.76 -39.19
CA VAL A 165 -4.64 -13.88 -40.14
C VAL A 165 -5.61 -13.81 -41.33
N GLU A 166 -6.65 -12.98 -41.22
CA GLU A 166 -7.62 -12.65 -42.29
C GLU A 166 -7.24 -11.38 -43.09
N SER A 167 -6.09 -10.76 -42.85
CA SER A 167 -5.63 -9.61 -43.63
C SER A 167 -5.26 -10.04 -45.06
N ASP A 168 -5.71 -9.28 -46.06
CA ASP A 168 -5.31 -9.46 -47.48
C ASP A 168 -3.78 -9.39 -47.70
N ALA A 169 -3.02 -8.93 -46.70
CA ALA A 169 -1.56 -8.85 -46.72
C ALA A 169 -0.84 -10.20 -46.54
N LEU A 170 -1.49 -11.20 -45.92
CA LEU A 170 -0.89 -12.49 -45.55
C LEU A 170 -1.31 -13.56 -46.55
N THR A 171 -0.50 -13.72 -47.60
CA THR A 171 -0.81 -14.53 -48.79
C THR A 171 -0.17 -15.92 -48.76
N GLU A 172 0.86 -16.13 -47.93
CA GLU A 172 1.52 -17.42 -47.76
C GLU A 172 0.90 -18.26 -46.62
N PRO A 173 0.93 -19.60 -46.72
CA PRO A 173 0.47 -20.46 -45.65
C PRO A 173 1.39 -20.39 -44.42
N LEU A 174 0.79 -20.29 -43.23
CA LEU A 174 1.47 -20.31 -41.93
C LEU A 174 1.93 -21.71 -41.50
N TRP A 175 1.49 -22.76 -42.20
CA TRP A 175 1.82 -24.15 -41.90
C TRP A 175 2.79 -24.72 -42.95
N ASP A 176 3.58 -25.72 -42.54
CA ASP A 176 4.30 -26.55 -43.49
C ASP A 176 3.37 -27.64 -44.04
N ALA A 177 3.06 -27.57 -45.33
CA ALA A 177 2.21 -28.53 -46.03
C ALA A 177 2.71 -29.98 -45.95
N ALA A 178 4.00 -30.20 -45.66
CA ALA A 178 4.57 -31.54 -45.46
C ALA A 178 4.26 -32.12 -44.07
N THR A 179 3.86 -31.29 -43.10
CA THR A 179 3.67 -31.69 -41.69
C THR A 179 2.21 -31.90 -41.28
N VAL A 180 1.27 -31.48 -42.13
CA VAL A 180 -0.17 -31.52 -41.84
C VAL A 180 -0.87 -32.66 -42.58
N PRO A 181 -1.80 -33.39 -41.94
CA PRO A 181 -2.45 -34.56 -42.54
C PRO A 181 -3.47 -34.21 -43.64
N TYR A 182 -3.90 -32.95 -43.72
CA TYR A 182 -4.80 -32.43 -44.76
C TYR A 182 -4.50 -30.95 -45.03
N PRO A 183 -4.76 -30.45 -46.26
CA PRO A 183 -4.55 -29.04 -46.59
C PRO A 183 -5.62 -28.15 -45.95
N TYR A 184 -5.19 -27.03 -45.34
CA TYR A 184 -6.09 -25.99 -44.85
C TYR A 184 -6.48 -25.04 -45.99
N LEU A 185 -7.73 -24.54 -45.97
CA LEU A 185 -8.26 -23.68 -47.03
C LEU A 185 -7.72 -22.24 -46.94
N ASN A 186 -7.46 -21.77 -45.72
CA ASN A 186 -6.90 -20.46 -45.43
C ASN A 186 -6.17 -20.48 -44.08
N ASN A 187 -5.40 -19.43 -43.80
CA ASN A 187 -4.66 -19.31 -42.55
C ASN A 187 -5.59 -19.24 -41.32
N ALA A 188 -6.78 -18.64 -41.42
CA ALA A 188 -7.72 -18.54 -40.30
C ALA A 188 -8.21 -19.92 -39.79
N MET A 189 -8.46 -20.87 -40.70
CA MET A 189 -8.82 -22.24 -40.33
C MET A 189 -7.66 -22.98 -39.66
N PHE A 190 -6.44 -22.80 -40.16
CA PHE A 190 -5.26 -23.41 -39.57
C PHE A 190 -5.03 -22.91 -38.15
N VAL A 191 -5.08 -21.59 -37.94
CA VAL A 191 -4.86 -20.99 -36.62
C VAL A 191 -5.92 -21.45 -35.63
N ARG A 192 -7.20 -21.46 -36.01
CA ARG A 192 -8.28 -21.94 -35.13
C ARG A 192 -8.06 -23.39 -34.64
N GLU A 193 -7.70 -24.30 -35.54
CA GLU A 193 -7.39 -25.70 -35.20
C GLU A 193 -6.14 -25.80 -34.32
N TYR A 194 -5.11 -25.01 -34.62
CA TYR A 194 -3.91 -24.92 -33.80
C TYR A 194 -4.24 -24.44 -32.37
N THR A 195 -5.03 -23.38 -32.21
CA THR A 195 -5.45 -22.85 -30.90
C THR A 195 -6.26 -23.88 -30.11
N ILE A 196 -7.19 -24.60 -30.75
CA ILE A 196 -7.98 -25.67 -30.09
C ILE A 196 -7.04 -26.77 -29.57
N LYS A 197 -6.09 -27.21 -30.40
CA LYS A 197 -5.14 -28.24 -30.01
C LYS A 197 -4.21 -27.78 -28.89
N LEU A 198 -3.72 -26.54 -28.95
CA LEU A 198 -2.87 -25.92 -27.95
C LEU A 198 -3.58 -25.89 -26.58
N LEU A 199 -4.79 -25.34 -26.54
CA LEU A 199 -5.56 -25.21 -25.30
C LEU A 199 -6.07 -26.56 -24.79
N GLY A 200 -6.47 -27.47 -25.67
CA GLY A 200 -6.86 -28.83 -25.28
C GLY A 200 -5.72 -29.62 -24.63
N THR A 201 -4.48 -29.37 -25.08
CA THR A 201 -3.28 -29.97 -24.46
C THR A 201 -2.95 -29.28 -23.13
N SER A 202 -3.13 -27.95 -23.06
CA SER A 202 -2.80 -27.15 -21.88
C SER A 202 -3.83 -27.29 -20.74
N PHE A 203 -5.09 -27.62 -21.08
CA PHE A 203 -6.21 -27.75 -20.14
C PHE A 203 -6.87 -29.13 -20.27
N PRO A 204 -6.20 -30.24 -19.86
CA PRO A 204 -6.73 -31.59 -19.98
C PRO A 204 -8.01 -31.84 -19.16
N ASN A 205 -8.34 -30.93 -18.24
CA ASN A 205 -9.53 -30.97 -17.40
C ASN A 205 -10.80 -30.46 -18.13
N MET A 206 -10.65 -29.83 -19.30
CA MET A 206 -11.78 -29.37 -20.11
C MET A 206 -12.05 -30.36 -21.24
N THR A 207 -13.32 -30.57 -21.57
CA THR A 207 -13.70 -31.41 -22.70
C THR A 207 -13.33 -30.74 -24.02
N ALA A 208 -13.07 -31.55 -25.06
CA ALA A 208 -12.77 -31.05 -26.39
C ALA A 208 -13.90 -30.13 -26.93
N SER A 209 -15.15 -30.38 -26.54
CA SER A 209 -16.30 -29.55 -26.92
C SER A 209 -16.26 -28.17 -26.26
N GLU A 210 -15.89 -28.09 -24.98
CA GLU A 210 -15.79 -26.82 -24.24
C GLU A 210 -14.65 -25.96 -24.77
N VAL A 211 -13.47 -26.56 -25.00
CA VAL A 211 -12.33 -25.86 -25.62
C VAL A 211 -12.67 -25.36 -27.02
N THR A 212 -13.37 -26.17 -27.82
CA THR A 212 -13.79 -25.78 -29.17
C THR A 212 -14.81 -24.64 -29.14
N GLN A 213 -15.80 -24.67 -28.25
CA GLN A 213 -16.77 -23.59 -28.08
C GLN A 213 -16.11 -22.29 -27.63
N PHE A 214 -15.16 -22.37 -26.71
CA PHE A 214 -14.38 -21.22 -26.27
C PHE A 214 -13.59 -20.59 -27.43
N VAL A 215 -12.81 -21.38 -28.16
CA VAL A 215 -12.01 -20.86 -29.28
C VAL A 215 -12.92 -20.26 -30.35
N ASN A 216 -14.03 -20.91 -30.72
CA ASN A 216 -14.97 -20.33 -31.67
C ASN A 216 -15.54 -18.99 -31.18
N GLY A 217 -15.94 -18.91 -29.91
CA GLY A 217 -16.41 -17.66 -29.29
C GLY A 217 -15.36 -16.54 -29.30
N LEU A 218 -14.08 -16.86 -29.10
CA LEU A 218 -12.99 -15.89 -29.22
C LEU A 218 -12.85 -15.34 -30.64
N PHE A 219 -12.91 -16.21 -31.66
CA PHE A 219 -12.84 -15.80 -33.06
C PHE A 219 -14.06 -14.98 -33.51
N GLU A 220 -15.24 -15.25 -32.96
CA GLU A 220 -16.49 -14.54 -33.30
C GLU A 220 -16.60 -13.17 -32.59
N SER A 221 -16.00 -13.04 -31.40
CA SER A 221 -16.05 -11.81 -30.58
C SER A 221 -14.92 -10.81 -30.87
N ARG A 222 -14.17 -11.02 -31.95
CA ARG A 222 -12.98 -10.22 -32.34
C ARG A 222 -13.20 -8.71 -32.48
N THR A 223 -14.43 -8.27 -32.79
CA THR A 223 -14.77 -6.84 -32.94
C THR A 223 -15.37 -6.22 -31.68
N ASN A 224 -15.63 -7.03 -30.64
CA ASN A 224 -16.24 -6.60 -29.41
C ASN A 224 -15.39 -7.02 -28.22
N LEU A 225 -14.57 -6.07 -27.77
CA LEU A 225 -13.66 -6.25 -26.64
C LEU A 225 -14.35 -6.74 -25.36
N SER A 226 -15.58 -6.29 -25.09
CA SER A 226 -16.31 -6.70 -23.88
C SER A 226 -16.67 -8.19 -23.93
N ILE A 227 -17.19 -8.65 -25.08
CA ILE A 227 -17.58 -10.05 -25.28
C ILE A 227 -16.34 -10.95 -25.30
N PHE A 228 -15.27 -10.52 -25.95
CA PHE A 228 -13.98 -11.23 -25.96
C PHE A 228 -13.43 -11.42 -24.55
N LYS A 229 -13.43 -10.36 -23.73
CA LYS A 229 -13.04 -10.41 -22.32
C LYS A 229 -13.88 -11.40 -21.52
N ASN A 230 -15.19 -11.46 -21.78
CA ASN A 230 -16.09 -12.37 -21.10
C ASN A 230 -15.78 -13.82 -21.46
N HIS A 231 -15.54 -14.15 -22.74
CA HIS A 231 -15.15 -15.51 -23.12
C HIS A 231 -13.85 -15.97 -22.45
N ILE A 232 -12.81 -15.13 -22.41
CA ILE A 232 -11.56 -15.43 -21.68
C ILE A 232 -11.85 -15.69 -20.20
N ARG A 233 -12.66 -14.82 -19.57
CA ARG A 233 -13.01 -14.95 -18.15
C ARG A 233 -13.78 -16.25 -17.87
N ASP A 234 -14.82 -16.53 -18.65
CA ASP A 234 -15.70 -17.67 -18.46
C ASP A 234 -14.93 -18.99 -18.64
N PHE A 235 -14.03 -19.06 -19.63
CA PHE A 235 -13.13 -20.21 -19.82
C PHE A 235 -12.20 -20.43 -18.63
N LEU A 236 -11.57 -19.36 -18.11
CA LEU A 236 -10.70 -19.45 -16.94
C LEU A 236 -11.47 -19.84 -15.67
N VAL A 237 -12.69 -19.34 -15.48
CA VAL A 237 -13.57 -19.73 -14.38
C VAL A 237 -13.93 -21.20 -14.47
N GLN A 238 -14.41 -21.65 -15.63
CA GLN A 238 -14.80 -23.04 -15.86
C GLN A 238 -13.62 -24.02 -15.67
N SER A 239 -12.43 -23.65 -16.14
CA SER A 239 -11.21 -24.46 -15.93
C SER A 239 -10.83 -24.62 -14.45
N LYS A 240 -11.15 -23.64 -13.60
CA LYS A 240 -10.80 -23.60 -12.17
C LYS A 240 -11.89 -24.21 -11.28
N GLU A 241 -13.17 -23.99 -11.61
CA GLU A 241 -14.31 -24.51 -10.86
C GLU A 241 -14.27 -26.03 -10.75
N PHE A 242 -13.83 -26.72 -11.80
CA PHE A 242 -13.63 -28.17 -11.79
C PHE A 242 -12.55 -28.61 -10.78
N SER A 243 -11.42 -27.89 -10.69
CA SER A 243 -10.34 -28.20 -9.75
C SER A 243 -10.74 -28.00 -8.29
N ALA A 244 -11.51 -26.94 -8.00
CA ALA A 244 -12.01 -26.63 -6.67
C ALA A 244 -13.13 -27.60 -6.23
N GLN A 245 -14.06 -27.96 -7.12
CA GLN A 245 -15.11 -28.96 -6.84
C GLN A 245 -14.54 -30.35 -6.60
N VAL A 246 -13.49 -30.75 -7.34
CA VAL A 246 -12.78 -32.01 -7.11
C VAL A 246 -12.05 -31.96 -5.76
N LEU A 247 -11.37 -30.86 -5.45
CA LEU A 247 -10.69 -30.68 -4.16
C LEU A 247 -11.69 -30.73 -2.99
N GLU A 248 -12.81 -30.01 -3.09
CA GLU A 248 -13.89 -30.03 -2.10
C GLU A 248 -14.49 -31.43 -1.97
N GLY A 249 -14.80 -32.10 -3.07
CA GLY A 249 -15.34 -33.46 -3.06
C GLY A 249 -14.40 -34.46 -2.40
N VAL A 250 -13.09 -34.36 -2.67
CA VAL A 250 -12.07 -35.20 -2.05
C VAL A 250 -11.95 -34.91 -0.54
N ILE A 251 -11.96 -33.64 -0.14
CA ILE A 251 -11.91 -33.25 1.28
C ILE A 251 -13.19 -33.68 2.02
N LYS A 252 -14.36 -33.52 1.41
CA LYS A 252 -15.65 -33.77 2.05
C LYS A 252 -15.96 -35.26 2.18
N TYR A 253 -15.64 -36.04 1.15
CA TYR A 253 -16.09 -37.43 1.06
C TYR A 253 -14.95 -38.46 1.20
N ARG A 254 -13.69 -38.06 1.01
CA ARG A 254 -12.55 -39.02 1.00
C ARG A 254 -11.38 -38.64 1.89
N TRP A 255 -11.44 -37.56 2.66
CA TRP A 255 -10.31 -37.08 3.46
C TRP A 255 -9.71 -38.14 4.39
N ASN A 256 -10.54 -38.87 5.13
CA ASN A 256 -10.07 -39.91 6.05
C ASN A 256 -9.61 -41.20 5.35
N ALA A 257 -9.92 -41.35 4.05
CA ALA A 257 -9.47 -42.45 3.22
C ALA A 257 -8.12 -42.17 2.53
N LEU A 258 -7.60 -40.93 2.61
CA LEU A 258 -6.33 -40.54 2.01
C LEU A 258 -5.14 -40.88 2.95
N PRO A 259 -4.02 -41.35 2.38
CA PRO A 259 -2.74 -41.43 3.07
C PRO A 259 -2.36 -40.09 3.72
N VAL A 260 -1.67 -40.15 4.85
CA VAL A 260 -1.26 -38.95 5.61
C VAL A 260 -0.43 -37.99 4.75
N GLU A 261 0.52 -38.53 3.96
CA GLU A 261 1.36 -37.74 3.05
C GLU A 261 0.54 -36.97 1.99
N GLN A 262 -0.54 -37.55 1.47
CA GLN A 262 -1.40 -36.87 0.50
C GLN A 262 -2.24 -35.78 1.15
N ARG A 263 -2.72 -36.01 2.39
CA ARG A 263 -3.41 -34.98 3.16
C ARG A 263 -2.48 -33.82 3.50
N ASP A 264 -1.23 -34.10 3.84
CA ASP A 264 -0.25 -33.06 4.16
C ASP A 264 0.22 -32.32 2.90
N GLY A 265 0.37 -33.01 1.77
CA GLY A 265 0.59 -32.37 0.46
C GLY A 265 -0.57 -31.44 0.06
N MET A 266 -1.82 -31.87 0.25
CA MET A 266 -3.00 -31.03 -0.01
C MET A 266 -3.08 -29.83 0.95
N LYS A 267 -2.74 -30.01 2.23
CA LYS A 267 -2.66 -28.88 3.19
C LYS A 267 -1.59 -27.88 2.77
N ASN A 268 -0.39 -28.35 2.43
CA ASN A 268 0.71 -27.49 2.01
C ASN A 268 0.37 -26.73 0.73
N TYR A 269 -0.24 -27.41 -0.26
CA TYR A 269 -0.73 -26.78 -1.47
C TYR A 269 -1.78 -25.71 -1.18
N ILE A 270 -2.77 -26.00 -0.33
CA ILE A 270 -3.80 -25.02 0.06
C ILE A 270 -3.16 -23.85 0.81
N SER A 271 -2.21 -24.09 1.71
CA SER A 271 -1.48 -23.04 2.43
C SER A 271 -0.62 -22.20 1.49
N GLU A 272 0.10 -22.78 0.55
CA GLU A 272 0.88 -22.06 -0.46
C GLU A 272 -0.02 -21.22 -1.37
N VAL A 273 -1.16 -21.77 -1.82
CA VAL A 273 -2.15 -21.03 -2.61
C VAL A 273 -2.73 -19.87 -1.80
N ILE A 274 -3.05 -20.05 -0.52
CA ILE A 274 -3.55 -18.97 0.35
C ILE A 274 -2.48 -17.87 0.53
N VAL A 275 -1.23 -18.24 0.80
CA VAL A 275 -0.12 -17.31 0.96
C VAL A 275 0.17 -16.57 -0.35
N GLN A 276 0.14 -17.26 -1.49
CA GLN A 276 0.33 -16.63 -2.81
C GLN A 276 -0.82 -15.68 -3.14
N LEU A 277 -2.07 -16.07 -2.86
CA LEU A 277 -3.25 -15.24 -3.08
C LEU A 277 -3.29 -14.02 -2.14
N SER A 278 -2.73 -14.13 -0.93
CA SER A 278 -2.63 -13.02 0.03
C SER A 278 -1.51 -12.03 -0.27
N SER A 279 -0.55 -12.38 -1.13
CA SER A 279 0.64 -11.59 -1.39
C SER A 279 0.47 -10.50 -2.46
N ASN A 280 -0.69 -10.39 -3.13
CA ASN A 280 -0.85 -9.50 -4.28
C ASN A 280 -2.17 -8.68 -4.22
N GLU A 281 -2.04 -7.45 -3.71
CA GLU A 281 -3.09 -6.53 -3.28
C GLU A 281 -4.06 -6.06 -4.40
N THR A 282 -3.61 -6.03 -5.66
CA THR A 282 -4.40 -5.48 -6.80
C THR A 282 -5.31 -6.50 -7.48
N SER A 283 -5.08 -7.80 -7.23
CA SER A 283 -5.85 -8.92 -7.77
C SER A 283 -7.30 -9.00 -7.28
N PHE A 284 -7.54 -8.51 -6.07
CA PHE A 284 -8.63 -8.98 -5.22
C PHE A 284 -9.93 -8.18 -5.40
N ARG A 285 -9.85 -6.93 -5.86
CA ARG A 285 -10.94 -5.95 -5.76
C ARG A 285 -12.17 -6.14 -6.68
N MET A 286 -12.16 -7.04 -7.68
CA MET A 286 -13.31 -7.14 -8.60
C MET A 286 -13.78 -8.55 -9.01
N GLU A 287 -12.98 -9.62 -8.84
CA GLU A 287 -13.27 -10.91 -9.51
C GLU A 287 -13.74 -12.06 -8.61
N ARG A 288 -13.76 -11.93 -7.27
CA ARG A 288 -13.97 -13.09 -6.38
C ARG A 288 -14.83 -12.87 -5.12
N LEU A 289 -15.92 -12.11 -5.22
CA LEU A 289 -16.89 -11.99 -4.11
C LEU A 289 -17.46 -13.35 -3.65
N THR A 290 -17.64 -14.30 -4.58
CA THR A 290 -18.15 -15.65 -4.29
C THR A 290 -17.12 -16.55 -3.60
N GLU A 291 -15.85 -16.50 -4.01
CA GLU A 291 -14.81 -17.33 -3.38
C GLU A 291 -14.33 -16.74 -2.04
N PHE A 292 -14.47 -15.42 -1.83
CA PHE A 292 -14.26 -14.83 -0.51
C PHE A 292 -15.27 -15.33 0.52
N GLN A 293 -16.54 -15.53 0.12
CA GLN A 293 -17.55 -16.09 1.02
C GLN A 293 -17.09 -17.43 1.62
N LEU A 294 -16.50 -18.32 0.81
CA LEU A 294 -15.99 -19.61 1.28
C LEU A 294 -14.80 -19.45 2.25
N ILE A 295 -13.88 -18.52 1.98
CA ILE A 295 -12.76 -18.21 2.88
C ILE A 295 -13.28 -17.68 4.21
N HIS A 296 -14.23 -16.75 4.17
CA HIS A 296 -14.86 -16.17 5.34
C HIS A 296 -15.62 -17.21 6.17
N GLU A 297 -16.44 -18.06 5.53
CA GLU A 297 -17.15 -19.16 6.19
C GLU A 297 -16.18 -20.18 6.80
N LEU A 298 -15.09 -20.52 6.12
CA LEU A 298 -14.06 -21.40 6.66
C LEU A 298 -13.38 -20.78 7.88
N CYS A 299 -13.02 -19.50 7.82
CA CYS A 299 -12.41 -18.79 8.96
C CYS A 299 -13.36 -18.78 10.16
N LEU A 300 -14.63 -18.44 9.97
CA LEU A 300 -15.63 -18.46 11.04
C LEU A 300 -15.87 -19.88 11.59
N TYR A 301 -15.90 -20.90 10.73
CA TYR A 301 -16.03 -22.28 11.17
C TYR A 301 -14.83 -22.72 12.01
N VAL A 302 -13.60 -22.42 11.57
CA VAL A 302 -12.40 -22.74 12.33
C VAL A 302 -12.37 -22.01 13.67
N LEU A 303 -12.70 -20.70 13.69
CA LEU A 303 -12.75 -19.91 14.92
C LEU A 303 -13.83 -20.40 15.90
N SER A 304 -14.93 -20.97 15.41
CA SER A 304 -16.01 -21.46 16.29
C SER A 304 -15.86 -22.92 16.73
N ALA A 305 -15.29 -23.79 15.88
CA ALA A 305 -15.27 -25.23 16.11
C ALA A 305 -13.89 -25.79 16.53
N SER A 306 -12.79 -25.13 16.15
CA SER A 306 -11.45 -25.62 16.46
C SER A 306 -11.09 -25.40 17.94
N GLN A 307 -10.36 -26.36 18.51
CA GLN A 307 -9.70 -26.23 19.81
C GLN A 307 -8.16 -26.22 19.67
N ARG A 308 -7.65 -26.28 18.43
CA ARG A 308 -6.22 -26.29 18.15
C ARG A 308 -5.68 -24.86 18.11
N THR A 309 -4.87 -24.50 19.10
CA THR A 309 -4.27 -23.16 19.24
C THR A 309 -3.55 -22.67 17.98
N GLU A 310 -2.66 -23.47 17.40
CA GLU A 310 -1.92 -23.09 16.18
C GLU A 310 -2.83 -22.85 14.98
N LEU A 311 -3.92 -23.62 14.85
CA LEU A 311 -4.87 -23.44 13.76
C LEU A 311 -5.66 -22.14 13.94
N ILE A 312 -6.10 -21.84 15.17
CA ILE A 312 -6.79 -20.57 15.48
C ILE A 312 -5.86 -19.38 15.22
N ARG A 313 -4.60 -19.45 15.64
CA ARG A 313 -3.59 -18.39 15.40
C ARG A 313 -3.35 -18.16 13.92
N ALA A 314 -3.21 -19.23 13.14
CA ALA A 314 -3.08 -19.15 11.68
C ALA A 314 -4.32 -18.52 11.03
N THR A 315 -5.52 -18.88 11.49
CA THR A 315 -6.78 -18.29 11.01
C THR A 315 -6.91 -16.81 11.36
N LEU A 316 -6.56 -16.40 12.57
CA LEU A 316 -6.54 -14.97 12.95
C LEU A 316 -5.53 -14.18 12.12
N SER A 317 -4.34 -14.74 11.90
CA SER A 317 -3.31 -14.12 11.04
C SER A 317 -3.79 -13.98 9.59
N THR A 318 -4.50 -14.98 9.09
CA THR A 318 -5.12 -14.97 7.76
C THR A 318 -6.20 -13.90 7.66
N LEU A 319 -7.08 -13.79 8.67
CA LEU A 319 -8.09 -12.74 8.74
C LEU A 319 -7.45 -11.36 8.75
N ASN A 320 -6.40 -11.14 9.56
CA ASN A 320 -5.71 -9.86 9.65
C ASN A 320 -5.23 -9.35 8.28
N ALA A 321 -4.69 -10.23 7.45
CA ALA A 321 -4.20 -9.88 6.11
C ALA A 321 -5.31 -9.41 5.15
N PHE A 322 -6.57 -9.73 5.45
CA PHE A 322 -7.70 -9.52 4.54
C PHE A 322 -8.67 -8.44 5.02
N LEU A 323 -8.74 -8.16 6.32
CA LEU A 323 -9.75 -7.26 6.92
C LEU A 323 -9.81 -5.86 6.29
N SER A 324 -8.70 -5.34 5.77
CA SER A 324 -8.64 -4.01 5.14
C SER A 324 -9.40 -3.90 3.80
N TRP A 325 -9.79 -5.02 3.19
CA TRP A 325 -10.40 -5.02 1.84
C TRP A 325 -11.65 -5.89 1.69
N ILE A 326 -12.10 -6.57 2.74
CA ILE A 326 -13.29 -7.42 2.65
C ILE A 326 -14.58 -6.58 2.64
N PRO A 327 -15.64 -7.00 1.93
CA PRO A 327 -16.91 -6.28 1.95
C PRO A 327 -17.44 -6.16 3.39
N LEU A 328 -17.87 -4.96 3.75
CA LEU A 328 -18.19 -4.59 5.13
C LEU A 328 -19.30 -5.43 5.76
N GLY A 329 -20.23 -5.95 4.96
CA GLY A 329 -21.26 -6.88 5.43
C GLY A 329 -20.66 -8.12 6.11
N TYR A 330 -19.52 -8.63 5.63
CA TYR A 330 -18.85 -9.76 6.28
C TYR A 330 -18.23 -9.40 7.63
N ILE A 331 -17.94 -8.13 7.90
CA ILE A 331 -17.41 -7.67 9.20
C ILE A 331 -18.57 -7.35 10.16
N PHE A 332 -19.49 -6.49 9.73
CA PHE A 332 -20.47 -5.85 10.60
C PHE A 332 -21.84 -6.52 10.62
N GLU A 333 -22.17 -7.34 9.61
CA GLU A 333 -23.44 -8.06 9.51
C GLU A 333 -23.29 -9.56 9.79
N SER A 334 -22.05 -10.02 9.98
CA SER A 334 -21.71 -11.39 10.37
C SER A 334 -21.28 -11.47 11.85
N PRO A 335 -21.15 -12.68 12.43
CA PRO A 335 -20.67 -12.85 13.81
C PRO A 335 -19.15 -12.64 13.96
N LEU A 336 -18.43 -12.24 12.91
CA LEU A 336 -16.97 -12.08 12.92
C LEU A 336 -16.50 -11.12 14.01
N LEU A 337 -17.08 -9.91 14.06
CA LEU A 337 -16.68 -8.90 15.03
C LEU A 337 -16.91 -9.34 16.49
N GLU A 338 -18.05 -9.96 16.77
CA GLU A 338 -18.34 -10.55 18.09
C GLU A 338 -17.36 -11.67 18.43
N THR A 339 -16.99 -12.48 17.44
CA THR A 339 -16.03 -13.58 17.60
C THR A 339 -14.63 -13.05 17.93
N LEU A 340 -14.15 -12.03 17.21
CA LEU A 340 -12.88 -11.37 17.52
C LEU A 340 -12.88 -10.82 18.95
N LEU A 341 -13.92 -10.11 19.36
CA LEU A 341 -14.01 -9.57 20.72
C LEU A 341 -14.01 -10.66 21.82
N LYS A 342 -14.49 -11.88 21.54
CA LYS A 342 -14.38 -13.03 22.45
C LYS A 342 -12.98 -13.60 22.56
N PHE A 343 -12.19 -13.54 21.50
CA PHE A 343 -10.79 -14.00 21.50
C PHE A 343 -9.82 -13.00 22.13
N PHE A 344 -10.18 -11.71 22.18
CA PHE A 344 -9.35 -10.64 22.73
C PHE A 344 -8.85 -10.90 24.16
N PRO A 345 -9.68 -11.29 25.16
CA PRO A 345 -9.20 -11.53 26.52
C PRO A 345 -8.27 -12.75 26.66
N MET A 346 -8.21 -13.64 25.67
CA MET A 346 -7.43 -14.87 25.74
C MET A 346 -5.94 -14.61 25.42
N PRO A 347 -4.99 -14.85 26.35
CA PRO A 347 -3.58 -14.49 26.16
C PRO A 347 -2.95 -15.04 24.87
N SER A 348 -3.25 -16.29 24.51
CA SER A 348 -2.70 -16.96 23.31
C SER A 348 -3.13 -16.35 21.98
N TYR A 349 -4.17 -15.52 21.97
CA TYR A 349 -4.77 -14.94 20.76
C TYR A 349 -4.83 -13.40 20.81
N ARG A 350 -4.69 -12.80 22.01
CA ARG A 350 -4.88 -11.37 22.29
C ARG A 350 -4.21 -10.45 21.28
N ASN A 351 -2.92 -10.62 21.01
CA ASN A 351 -2.16 -9.75 20.11
C ASN A 351 -2.66 -9.82 18.66
N LEU A 352 -2.83 -11.03 18.11
CA LEU A 352 -3.35 -11.21 16.75
C LEU A 352 -4.78 -10.67 16.61
N THR A 353 -5.62 -10.93 17.61
CA THR A 353 -6.99 -10.41 17.64
C THR A 353 -7.01 -8.87 17.70
N LEU A 354 -6.12 -8.26 18.48
CA LEU A 354 -6.04 -6.80 18.56
C LEU A 354 -5.56 -6.18 17.24
N GLN A 355 -4.65 -6.85 16.52
CA GLN A 355 -4.28 -6.45 15.16
C GLN A 355 -5.48 -6.50 14.21
N CYS A 356 -6.26 -7.59 14.23
CA CYS A 356 -7.51 -7.66 13.46
C CYS A 356 -8.49 -6.53 13.83
N LEU A 357 -8.68 -6.24 15.13
CA LEU A 357 -9.55 -5.14 15.58
C LEU A 357 -9.01 -3.77 15.15
N THR A 358 -7.68 -3.61 15.02
CA THR A 358 -7.04 -2.38 14.55
C THR A 358 -7.30 -2.15 13.07
N GLU A 359 -7.24 -3.21 12.25
CA GLU A 359 -7.63 -3.16 10.83
C GLU A 359 -9.10 -2.76 10.69
N VAL A 360 -9.99 -3.39 11.47
CA VAL A 360 -11.42 -3.02 11.49
C VAL A 360 -11.63 -1.58 11.94
N ALA A 361 -10.87 -1.11 12.93
CA ALA A 361 -10.94 0.28 13.42
C ALA A 361 -10.43 1.32 12.43
N ALA A 362 -9.58 0.94 11.46
CA ALA A 362 -9.06 1.83 10.43
C ALA A 362 -10.05 2.07 9.28
N LEU A 363 -11.00 1.16 9.08
CA LEU A 363 -11.99 1.20 8.01
C LEU A 363 -12.93 2.40 8.15
N ASN A 364 -13.04 3.25 7.12
CA ASN A 364 -13.94 4.41 7.14
C ASN A 364 -14.87 4.42 5.91
N PHE A 365 -16.18 4.38 6.14
CA PHE A 365 -17.21 4.29 5.10
C PHE A 365 -18.43 5.17 5.37
N GLY A 366 -18.20 6.33 6.02
CA GLY A 366 -19.26 7.24 6.44
C GLY A 366 -20.09 6.69 7.61
N ASP A 367 -21.30 7.22 7.78
CA ASP A 367 -22.04 7.07 9.04
C ASP A 367 -22.79 5.73 9.23
N PHE A 368 -22.83 4.88 8.20
CA PHE A 368 -23.73 3.73 8.15
C PHE A 368 -23.48 2.70 9.27
N TYR A 369 -22.21 2.44 9.62
CA TYR A 369 -21.83 1.47 10.64
C TYR A 369 -21.41 2.12 11.98
N ASN A 370 -21.70 3.41 12.21
CA ASN A 370 -21.29 4.13 13.43
C ASN A 370 -21.71 3.40 14.72
N MET A 371 -22.92 2.82 14.74
CA MET A 371 -23.43 2.09 15.91
C MET A 371 -22.60 0.82 16.20
N GLN A 372 -22.10 0.16 15.17
CA GLN A 372 -21.26 -1.04 15.28
C GLN A 372 -19.87 -0.67 15.81
N TYR A 373 -19.29 0.45 15.37
CA TYR A 373 -18.03 0.97 15.94
C TYR A 373 -18.18 1.33 17.42
N VAL A 374 -19.27 2.00 17.80
CA VAL A 374 -19.58 2.29 19.22
C VAL A 374 -19.67 0.99 20.04
N LYS A 375 -20.40 -0.01 19.55
CA LYS A 375 -20.53 -1.32 20.22
C LYS A 375 -19.19 -2.04 20.34
N MET A 376 -18.39 -2.05 19.27
CA MET A 376 -17.05 -2.63 19.27
C MET A 376 -16.18 -1.99 20.33
N TYR A 377 -16.07 -0.65 20.30
CA TYR A 377 -15.21 0.11 21.19
C TYR A 377 -15.64 -0.03 22.65
N THR A 378 -16.93 0.07 22.96
CA THR A 378 -17.44 -0.07 24.33
C THR A 378 -17.19 -1.48 24.89
N PHE A 379 -17.43 -2.53 24.11
CA PHE A 379 -17.13 -3.90 24.54
C PHE A 379 -15.62 -4.13 24.70
N PHE A 380 -14.81 -3.66 23.75
CA PHE A 380 -13.37 -3.70 23.83
C PHE A 380 -12.85 -3.03 25.10
N MET A 381 -13.34 -1.83 25.44
CA MET A 381 -12.93 -1.09 26.63
C MET A 381 -13.27 -1.82 27.94
N VAL A 382 -14.39 -2.55 27.98
CA VAL A 382 -14.73 -3.38 29.15
C VAL A 382 -13.73 -4.54 29.32
N GLN A 383 -13.40 -5.23 28.22
CA GLN A 383 -12.42 -6.32 28.26
C GLN A 383 -11.01 -5.80 28.57
N LEU A 384 -10.61 -4.67 28.00
CA LEU A 384 -9.30 -4.06 28.25
C LEU A 384 -9.12 -3.72 29.72
N GLN A 385 -10.12 -3.12 30.37
CA GLN A 385 -10.05 -2.80 31.80
C GLN A 385 -9.94 -4.04 32.70
N ALA A 386 -10.41 -5.20 32.25
CA ALA A 386 -10.23 -6.46 32.97
C ALA A 386 -8.81 -7.03 32.77
N ILE A 387 -8.23 -6.87 31.57
CA ILE A 387 -6.90 -7.38 31.22
C ILE A 387 -5.78 -6.48 31.78
N LEU A 388 -5.97 -5.17 31.65
CA LEU A 388 -5.03 -4.13 32.03
C LEU A 388 -5.80 -3.10 32.88
N PRO A 389 -5.90 -3.29 34.21
CA PRO A 389 -6.65 -2.38 35.07
C PRO A 389 -6.17 -0.92 34.96
N PRO A 390 -7.06 0.09 35.06
CA PRO A 390 -6.68 1.51 34.94
C PRO A 390 -5.65 1.99 35.97
N THR A 391 -5.50 1.29 37.10
CA THR A 391 -4.51 1.57 38.14
C THR A 391 -3.11 1.06 37.79
N THR A 392 -2.96 0.32 36.70
CA THR A 392 -1.68 -0.25 36.27
C THR A 392 -0.77 0.87 35.79
N LYS A 393 0.46 0.89 36.32
CA LYS A 393 1.51 1.78 35.84
C LYS A 393 2.11 1.21 34.56
N ILE A 394 1.52 1.57 33.41
CA ILE A 394 1.89 1.03 32.10
C ILE A 394 3.40 1.17 31.80
N PRO A 395 4.08 2.30 32.07
CA PRO A 395 5.52 2.41 31.79
C PRO A 395 6.37 1.39 32.59
N GLU A 396 6.05 1.18 33.88
CA GLU A 396 6.74 0.20 34.72
C GLU A 396 6.42 -1.23 34.29
N ALA A 397 5.16 -1.50 33.89
CA ALA A 397 4.74 -2.81 33.40
C ALA A 397 5.39 -3.16 32.06
N TYR A 398 5.55 -2.19 31.16
CA TYR A 398 6.21 -2.37 29.87
C TYR A 398 7.70 -2.67 30.02
N ALA A 399 8.40 -1.90 30.88
CA ALA A 399 9.84 -2.06 31.12
C ALA A 399 10.20 -3.43 31.71
N ASN A 400 9.29 -4.02 32.50
CA ASN A 400 9.48 -5.32 33.14
C ASN A 400 8.73 -6.47 32.42
N GLY A 401 8.03 -6.16 31.33
CA GLY A 401 7.18 -7.10 30.62
C GLY A 401 7.96 -8.01 29.66
N SER A 402 7.33 -9.11 29.29
CA SER A 402 7.78 -9.98 28.20
C SER A 402 7.62 -9.31 26.83
N SER A 403 8.26 -9.88 25.80
CA SER A 403 8.10 -9.40 24.41
C SER A 403 6.63 -9.43 23.94
N GLU A 404 5.84 -10.40 24.42
CA GLU A 404 4.41 -10.48 24.10
C GLU A 404 3.60 -9.36 24.77
N GLU A 405 3.95 -8.97 25.99
CA GLU A 405 3.31 -7.88 26.72
C GLU A 405 3.71 -6.50 26.16
N GLN A 406 4.97 -6.34 25.76
CA GLN A 406 5.43 -5.14 25.06
C GLN A 406 4.72 -4.99 23.71
N ALA A 407 4.63 -6.07 22.94
CA ALA A 407 3.85 -6.10 21.70
C ALA A 407 2.36 -5.80 21.94
N PHE A 408 1.80 -6.23 23.07
CA PHE A 408 0.42 -5.91 23.44
C PHE A 408 0.22 -4.41 23.65
N ILE A 409 1.11 -3.74 24.38
CA ILE A 409 1.06 -2.28 24.58
C ILE A 409 1.24 -1.52 23.25
N GLN A 410 2.15 -1.98 22.38
CA GLN A 410 2.31 -1.39 21.05
C GLN A 410 1.04 -1.55 20.19
N ASN A 411 0.43 -2.74 20.18
CA ASN A 411 -0.82 -2.99 19.47
C ASN A 411 -1.98 -2.15 20.06
N LEU A 412 -1.99 -1.86 21.36
CA LEU A 412 -2.98 -0.95 21.96
C LEU A 412 -2.80 0.48 21.48
N ALA A 413 -1.56 0.97 21.37
CA ALA A 413 -1.28 2.28 20.80
C ALA A 413 -1.88 2.38 19.39
N LEU A 414 -1.53 1.41 18.52
CA LEU A 414 -2.03 1.33 17.14
C LEU A 414 -3.56 1.28 17.06
N PHE A 415 -4.20 0.45 17.90
CA PHE A 415 -5.66 0.35 17.96
C PHE A 415 -6.29 1.71 18.31
N PHE A 416 -5.86 2.34 19.41
CA PHE A 416 -6.42 3.61 19.86
C PHE A 416 -6.23 4.70 18.82
N THR A 417 -5.02 4.89 18.31
CA THR A 417 -4.73 5.94 17.32
C THR A 417 -5.49 5.70 16.02
N SER A 418 -5.61 4.45 15.56
CA SER A 418 -6.38 4.09 14.38
C SER A 418 -7.87 4.38 14.56
N PHE A 419 -8.47 3.88 15.65
CA PHE A 419 -9.88 4.06 15.94
C PHE A 419 -10.24 5.54 16.09
N TYR A 420 -9.44 6.30 16.85
CA TYR A 420 -9.75 7.70 17.08
C TYR A 420 -9.58 8.55 15.83
N LYS A 421 -8.55 8.29 15.03
CA LYS A 421 -8.33 9.01 13.76
C LYS A 421 -9.53 8.90 12.82
N SER A 422 -10.17 7.73 12.77
CA SER A 422 -11.31 7.47 11.89
C SER A 422 -12.67 7.78 12.52
N HIS A 423 -12.82 7.57 13.84
CA HIS A 423 -14.16 7.47 14.46
C HIS A 423 -14.33 8.23 15.78
N ILE A 424 -13.37 9.04 16.27
CA ILE A 424 -13.49 9.66 17.60
C ILE A 424 -14.82 10.40 17.83
N ARG A 425 -15.34 11.08 16.80
CA ARG A 425 -16.60 11.85 16.87
C ARG A 425 -17.83 10.99 17.22
N VAL A 426 -17.87 9.72 16.83
CA VAL A 426 -19.02 8.84 17.14
C VAL A 426 -19.14 8.54 18.64
N LEU A 427 -18.05 8.72 19.39
CA LEU A 427 -18.00 8.52 20.83
C LEU A 427 -18.39 9.77 21.64
N GLU A 428 -18.53 10.93 20.99
CA GLU A 428 -18.84 12.22 21.65
C GLU A 428 -20.34 12.43 21.93
N SER A 429 -21.20 11.49 21.48
CA SER A 429 -22.66 11.69 21.43
C SER A 429 -23.41 11.39 22.72
N THR A 430 -22.98 10.41 23.53
CA THR A 430 -23.69 9.97 24.73
C THR A 430 -22.74 9.93 25.93
N GLN A 431 -23.27 10.12 27.15
CA GLN A 431 -22.44 10.17 28.36
C GLN A 431 -21.67 8.88 28.62
N ASP A 432 -22.25 7.72 28.32
CA ASP A 432 -21.58 6.43 28.46
C ASP A 432 -20.43 6.28 27.46
N ASN A 433 -20.64 6.70 26.21
CA ASN A 433 -19.60 6.69 25.18
C ASN A 433 -18.46 7.67 25.52
N ILE A 434 -18.82 8.86 26.01
CA ILE A 434 -17.86 9.87 26.48
C ILE A 434 -17.01 9.31 27.61
N SER A 435 -17.62 8.59 28.57
CA SER A 435 -16.88 7.99 29.68
C SER A 435 -15.88 6.95 29.19
N ALA A 436 -16.26 6.11 28.22
CA ALA A 436 -15.37 5.14 27.58
C ALA A 436 -14.28 5.81 26.72
N LEU A 437 -14.59 6.92 26.03
CA LEU A 437 -13.64 7.72 25.27
C LEU A 437 -12.56 8.30 26.19
N LEU A 438 -12.96 9.02 27.24
CA LEU A 438 -12.03 9.64 28.19
C LEU A 438 -11.14 8.59 28.87
N MET A 439 -11.69 7.41 29.15
CA MET A 439 -10.88 6.31 29.69
C MET A 439 -9.86 5.78 28.67
N GLY A 440 -10.22 5.63 27.40
CA GLY A 440 -9.27 5.21 26.37
C GLY A 440 -8.18 6.26 26.09
N LEU A 441 -8.51 7.56 26.11
CA LEU A 441 -7.52 8.63 26.02
C LEU A 441 -6.55 8.58 27.21
N GLU A 442 -7.03 8.23 28.41
CA GLU A 442 -6.15 8.03 29.56
C GLU A 442 -5.23 6.81 29.40
N TYR A 443 -5.68 5.70 28.80
CA TYR A 443 -4.77 4.63 28.39
C TYR A 443 -3.72 5.14 27.41
N LEU A 444 -4.13 5.84 26.35
CA LEU A 444 -3.22 6.34 25.33
C LEU A 444 -2.16 7.32 25.90
N ILE A 445 -2.55 8.19 26.84
CA ILE A 445 -1.61 9.07 27.56
C ILE A 445 -0.62 8.25 28.37
N ASN A 446 -1.08 7.25 29.14
CA ASN A 446 -0.21 6.40 29.94
C ASN A 446 0.73 5.54 29.07
N ILE A 447 0.26 5.05 27.92
CA ILE A 447 1.09 4.36 26.92
C ILE A 447 2.15 5.32 26.35
N SER A 448 1.82 6.59 26.15
CA SER A 448 2.77 7.59 25.64
C SER A 448 3.91 7.92 26.62
N TYR A 449 3.83 7.51 27.90
CA TYR A 449 4.93 7.59 28.86
C TYR A 449 5.90 6.40 28.78
N VAL A 450 5.59 5.36 28.00
CA VAL A 450 6.49 4.22 27.79
C VAL A 450 7.80 4.70 27.15
N ASP A 451 8.92 4.18 27.62
CA ASP A 451 10.25 4.50 27.08
C ASP A 451 10.60 3.62 25.86
N ASP A 452 9.78 3.77 24.82
CA ASP A 452 9.96 3.14 23.51
C ASP A 452 9.68 4.18 22.42
N THR A 453 10.68 4.41 21.56
CA THR A 453 10.62 5.47 20.55
C THR A 453 9.53 5.24 19.50
N GLU A 454 9.31 4.01 19.08
CA GLU A 454 8.32 3.69 18.03
C GLU A 454 6.90 3.80 18.58
N VAL A 455 6.66 3.31 19.80
CA VAL A 455 5.38 3.50 20.50
C VAL A 455 5.10 4.98 20.71
N PHE A 456 6.10 5.76 21.14
CA PHE A 456 5.93 7.19 21.35
C PHE A 456 5.61 7.95 20.06
N LYS A 457 6.28 7.63 18.94
CA LYS A 457 6.02 8.24 17.63
C LYS A 457 4.58 8.02 17.16
N VAL A 458 4.09 6.79 17.22
CA VAL A 458 2.69 6.46 16.87
C VAL A 458 1.70 7.30 17.68
N CYS A 459 1.92 7.44 18.99
CA CYS A 459 1.10 8.27 19.86
C CYS A 459 1.23 9.77 19.52
N LEU A 460 2.46 10.26 19.32
CA LEU A 460 2.75 11.66 19.06
C LEU A 460 2.10 12.14 17.77
N ASP A 461 2.17 11.35 16.70
CA ASP A 461 1.53 11.66 15.41
C ASP A 461 0.02 11.85 15.57
N TYR A 462 -0.62 10.98 16.35
CA TYR A 462 -2.04 11.10 16.66
C TYR A 462 -2.34 12.33 17.53
N TRP A 463 -1.55 12.56 18.59
CA TRP A 463 -1.75 13.70 19.48
C TRP A 463 -1.61 15.04 18.75
N ASN A 464 -0.59 15.18 17.91
CA ASN A 464 -0.40 16.36 17.07
C ASN A 464 -1.63 16.60 16.19
N SER A 465 -2.12 15.55 15.49
CA SER A 465 -3.30 15.64 14.64
C SER A 465 -4.56 16.06 15.42
N LEU A 466 -4.81 15.50 16.61
CA LEU A 466 -5.98 15.83 17.43
C LEU A 466 -5.90 17.26 17.96
N VAL A 467 -4.73 17.66 18.49
CA VAL A 467 -4.54 19.00 19.06
C VAL A 467 -4.67 20.06 17.96
N LEU A 468 -4.11 19.81 16.78
CA LEU A 468 -4.27 20.68 15.61
C LEU A 468 -5.75 20.84 15.22
N GLU A 469 -6.51 19.74 15.16
CA GLU A 469 -7.96 19.79 14.88
C GLU A 469 -8.70 20.68 15.90
N LEU A 470 -8.40 20.51 17.20
CA LEU A 470 -9.02 21.31 18.26
C LEU A 470 -8.61 22.79 18.19
N PHE A 471 -7.37 23.09 17.80
CA PHE A 471 -6.85 24.44 17.65
C PHE A 471 -7.42 25.17 16.42
N GLU A 472 -7.47 24.54 15.26
CA GLU A 472 -8.02 25.13 14.04
C GLU A 472 -9.51 25.46 14.19
N LEU A 473 -10.28 24.59 14.85
CA LEU A 473 -11.69 24.84 15.17
C LEU A 473 -11.86 26.07 16.08
N HIS A 474 -10.88 26.37 16.93
CA HIS A 474 -10.91 27.53 17.82
C HIS A 474 -10.61 28.84 17.08
N ASN A 475 -9.53 28.90 16.29
CA ASN A 475 -9.13 30.13 15.58
C ASN A 475 -10.15 30.59 14.53
N ASN A 476 -10.88 29.65 13.92
CA ASN A 476 -11.90 29.96 12.93
C ASN A 476 -13.12 30.71 13.53
N LEU A 477 -13.27 30.76 14.87
CA LEU A 477 -14.31 31.55 15.54
C LEU A 477 -13.92 33.04 15.72
N ASP A 478 -12.63 33.35 15.75
CA ASP A 478 -12.13 34.69 16.07
C ASP A 478 -11.91 35.58 14.83
N ASN A 479 -12.11 35.05 13.60
CA ASN A 479 -11.86 35.78 12.35
C ASN A 479 -13.10 35.88 11.42
N PRO A 480 -13.76 37.05 11.33
CA PRO A 480 -14.96 37.26 10.50
C PRO A 480 -14.74 37.16 8.98
N ALA A 481 -13.48 37.10 8.51
CA ALA A 481 -13.14 37.15 7.09
C ALA A 481 -13.15 35.78 6.38
N VAL A 482 -13.14 34.67 7.14
CA VAL A 482 -12.93 33.32 6.58
C VAL A 482 -14.25 32.66 6.11
N THR A 483 -15.40 33.15 6.56
CA THR A 483 -16.74 32.67 6.14
C THR A 483 -16.98 32.82 4.63
N VAL A 484 -16.25 33.69 3.94
CA VAL A 484 -16.37 33.92 2.48
C VAL A 484 -15.51 32.95 1.66
N ASN A 485 -14.41 32.43 2.22
CA ASN A 485 -13.47 31.56 1.49
C ASN A 485 -13.88 30.08 1.45
N MET A 486 -14.91 29.68 2.21
CA MET A 486 -15.34 28.27 2.29
C MET A 486 -16.13 27.78 1.06
N MET A 487 -16.45 28.66 0.10
CA MET A 487 -16.99 28.26 -1.21
C MET A 487 -15.91 27.96 -2.27
N GLY A 488 -14.61 28.21 -2.01
CA GLY A 488 -13.58 28.24 -3.04
C GLY A 488 -12.47 27.18 -2.99
N LEU A 489 -12.35 26.39 -1.92
CA LEU A 489 -11.25 25.42 -1.75
C LEU A 489 -11.69 23.98 -2.04
N GLN A 490 -11.77 23.62 -3.32
CA GLN A 490 -11.94 22.23 -3.79
C GLN A 490 -10.63 21.56 -4.23
N THR A 491 -9.46 22.15 -4.03
CA THR A 491 -8.20 21.61 -4.58
C THR A 491 -6.99 21.84 -3.67
N ILE A 492 -6.89 21.09 -2.56
CA ILE A 492 -5.60 20.63 -2.00
C ILE A 492 -5.82 19.39 -1.11
N ASN A 493 -4.91 18.43 -1.23
CA ASN A 493 -5.07 17.02 -0.86
C ASN A 493 -5.02 16.75 0.66
N SER A 494 -6.11 17.00 1.39
CA SER A 494 -6.33 16.43 2.73
C SER A 494 -7.62 15.60 2.74
N TRP A 495 -7.50 14.35 2.33
CA TRP A 495 -8.59 13.38 2.37
C TRP A 495 -8.80 12.92 3.83
N ASN A 496 -9.61 13.65 4.61
CA ASN A 496 -10.33 13.11 5.79
C ASN A 496 -11.39 14.05 6.42
N LEU A 497 -11.68 15.24 5.89
CA LEU A 497 -12.88 15.99 6.29
C LEU A 497 -14.08 15.65 5.39
N GLN A 498 -14.68 14.47 5.58
CA GLN A 498 -16.06 14.27 5.15
C GLN A 498 -16.98 14.93 6.18
N MET A 499 -17.31 16.21 5.98
CA MET A 499 -18.43 16.84 6.69
C MET A 499 -19.73 16.48 5.95
N PRO A 500 -20.74 15.87 6.60
CA PRO A 500 -22.07 15.79 6.04
C PRO A 500 -22.61 17.21 5.85
N LEU A 501 -23.10 17.52 4.65
CA LEU A 501 -23.80 18.76 4.31
C LEU A 501 -25.03 18.94 5.24
N LEU A 502 -24.85 19.62 6.38
CA LEU A 502 -25.96 20.11 7.18
C LEU A 502 -26.51 21.38 6.53
N HIS A 503 -27.57 21.19 5.75
CA HIS A 503 -28.45 22.26 5.31
C HIS A 503 -29.15 22.88 6.53
N GLY A 504 -28.75 24.11 6.92
CA GLY A 504 -29.57 25.00 7.74
C GLY A 504 -28.93 25.48 9.05
N MET A 505 -28.92 26.82 9.20
CA MET A 505 -28.74 27.63 10.43
C MET A 505 -27.30 27.96 10.87
N VAL A 506 -26.91 29.21 10.59
CA VAL A 506 -25.65 29.86 10.96
C VAL A 506 -25.55 30.19 12.47
N ASP A 507 -26.65 30.07 13.23
CA ASP A 507 -26.71 30.47 14.65
C ASP A 507 -26.35 29.35 15.68
N GLY A 508 -25.96 28.15 15.24
CA GLY A 508 -25.79 26.97 16.12
C GLY A 508 -24.38 26.44 16.35
N LEU A 509 -23.35 26.95 15.66
CA LEU A 509 -22.01 26.33 15.65
C LEU A 509 -21.17 26.65 16.91
N GLY A 510 -21.28 27.86 17.45
CA GLY A 510 -20.48 28.34 18.60
C GLY A 510 -20.63 27.50 19.89
N PRO A 511 -21.86 27.16 20.32
CA PRO A 511 -22.07 26.33 21.51
C PRO A 511 -21.51 24.91 21.40
N GLN A 512 -21.58 24.30 20.20
CA GLN A 512 -21.10 22.93 19.97
C GLN A 512 -19.57 22.84 20.00
N ILE A 513 -18.87 23.82 19.42
CA ILE A 513 -17.40 23.88 19.45
C ILE A 513 -16.90 24.10 20.88
N SER A 514 -17.55 24.97 21.65
CA SER A 514 -17.22 25.20 23.08
C SER A 514 -17.43 23.95 23.94
N GLN A 515 -18.45 23.13 23.65
CA GLN A 515 -18.69 21.87 24.37
C GLN A 515 -17.62 20.82 24.07
N ARG A 516 -17.20 20.67 22.81
CA ARG A 516 -16.13 19.74 22.43
C ARG A 516 -14.80 20.12 23.08
N ARG A 517 -14.46 21.42 23.17
CA ARG A 517 -13.27 21.87 23.91
C ARG A 517 -13.33 21.46 25.39
N GLN A 518 -14.48 21.68 26.03
CA GLN A 518 -14.65 21.33 27.45
C GLN A 518 -14.54 19.82 27.69
N LEU A 519 -14.99 19.00 26.74
CA LEU A 519 -14.85 17.54 26.78
C LEU A 519 -13.38 17.11 26.87
N TYR A 520 -12.50 17.71 26.06
CA TYR A 520 -11.08 17.34 25.98
C TYR A 520 -10.17 18.09 26.96
N ALA A 521 -10.67 19.06 27.73
CA ALA A 521 -9.86 19.90 28.61
C ALA A 521 -8.95 19.10 29.56
N ALA A 522 -9.50 18.08 30.24
CA ALA A 522 -8.73 17.26 31.17
C ALA A 522 -7.67 16.35 30.47
N PRO A 523 -8.01 15.61 29.38
CA PRO A 523 -7.00 14.92 28.57
C PRO A 523 -5.90 15.85 28.04
N MET A 524 -6.24 17.04 27.53
CA MET A 524 -5.27 18.00 27.01
C MET A 524 -4.33 18.53 28.10
N SER A 525 -4.84 18.76 29.31
CA SER A 525 -4.01 19.12 30.47
C SER A 525 -2.99 18.03 30.82
N LYS A 526 -3.40 16.75 30.79
CA LYS A 526 -2.48 15.62 31.01
C LYS A 526 -1.47 15.46 29.86
N LEU A 527 -1.90 15.63 28.62
CA LEU A 527 -1.06 15.59 27.42
C LEU A 527 0.00 16.71 27.43
N ARG A 528 -0.36 17.89 27.92
CA ARG A 528 0.58 18.99 28.12
C ARG A 528 1.70 18.63 29.09
N MET A 529 1.37 18.01 30.23
CA MET A 529 2.38 17.52 31.17
C MET A 529 3.31 16.49 30.50
N LEU A 530 2.76 15.59 29.68
CA LEU A 530 3.53 14.62 28.91
C LEU A 530 4.53 15.31 27.96
N MET A 531 4.07 16.27 27.15
CA MET A 531 4.92 17.01 26.22
C MET A 531 6.03 17.77 26.96
N ILE A 532 5.74 18.37 28.11
CA ILE A 532 6.74 19.03 28.96
C ILE A 532 7.76 18.01 29.50
N CYS A 533 7.31 16.85 29.99
CA CYS A 533 8.18 15.86 30.62
C CYS A 533 9.08 15.12 29.62
N ARG A 534 8.59 14.88 28.40
CA ARG A 534 9.29 14.14 27.35
C ARG A 534 9.96 15.02 26.30
N MET A 535 9.91 16.34 26.44
CA MET A 535 10.45 17.28 25.44
C MET A 535 11.85 16.84 25.02
N ALA A 536 12.04 16.63 23.71
CA ALA A 536 13.33 16.28 23.18
C ALA A 536 14.29 17.47 23.24
N LYS A 537 15.60 17.20 23.24
CA LYS A 537 16.61 18.25 23.14
C LYS A 537 16.36 19.04 21.84
N PRO A 538 16.13 20.37 21.90
CA PRO A 538 16.01 21.21 20.72
C PRO A 538 17.27 21.07 19.87
N GLU A 539 17.11 20.99 18.56
CA GLU A 539 18.24 20.90 17.64
C GLU A 539 19.11 22.16 17.75
N GLU A 540 20.29 22.01 18.34
CA GLU A 540 21.40 22.90 18.03
C GLU A 540 21.89 22.44 16.65
N VAL A 541 21.84 23.30 15.64
CA VAL A 541 22.30 23.03 14.27
C VAL A 541 23.61 22.25 14.31
N LEU A 542 23.56 20.95 14.02
CA LEU A 542 24.77 20.15 13.83
C LEU A 542 25.30 20.47 12.43
N ILE A 543 26.41 21.20 12.41
CA ILE A 543 27.20 21.45 11.21
C ILE A 543 28.01 20.17 10.98
N VAL A 544 27.61 19.35 10.01
CA VAL A 544 28.30 18.09 9.70
C VAL A 544 28.97 18.22 8.33
N GLU A 545 30.19 17.73 8.21
CA GLU A 545 30.91 17.67 6.93
C GLU A 545 30.45 16.40 6.20
N ASP A 546 29.84 16.54 5.01
CA ASP A 546 29.43 15.40 4.19
C ASP A 546 30.63 14.64 3.62
N GLU A 547 30.37 13.50 2.98
CA GLU A 547 31.39 12.65 2.35
C GLU A 547 32.20 13.37 1.25
N ASN A 548 31.72 14.53 0.78
CA ASN A 548 32.38 15.36 -0.21
C ASN A 548 33.15 16.55 0.40
N GLY A 549 33.23 16.64 1.74
CA GLY A 549 33.89 17.75 2.44
C GLY A 549 33.05 19.03 2.52
N ASN A 550 31.77 18.99 2.17
CA ASN A 550 30.89 20.15 2.27
C ASN A 550 30.25 20.20 3.65
N ILE A 551 30.12 21.41 4.17
CA ILE A 551 29.37 21.64 5.39
C ILE A 551 27.86 21.56 5.07
N VAL A 552 27.19 20.52 5.59
CA VAL A 552 25.76 20.27 5.41
C VAL A 552 25.05 20.37 6.76
N ARG A 553 23.84 20.94 6.74
CA ARG A 553 22.94 20.97 7.88
C ARG A 553 22.01 19.77 7.76
N GLU A 554 22.09 18.83 8.68
CA GLU A 554 21.22 17.66 8.71
C GLU A 554 20.11 17.87 9.75
N THR A 555 18.84 17.76 9.34
CA THR A 555 17.65 18.01 10.18
C THR A 555 16.98 16.69 10.54
N MET A 556 16.61 16.44 11.80
CA MET A 556 15.81 15.27 12.18
C MET A 556 14.35 15.66 12.43
N LYS A 557 13.44 15.15 11.60
CA LYS A 557 12.01 15.59 11.53
C LYS A 557 11.17 15.44 12.81
N ASP A 558 11.53 14.54 13.73
CA ASP A 558 10.66 14.19 14.87
C ASP A 558 10.63 15.24 15.99
N ASN A 559 11.69 16.06 16.13
CA ASN A 559 11.78 17.12 17.15
C ASN A 559 10.76 18.25 16.90
N ASP A 560 10.43 18.51 15.64
CA ASP A 560 9.51 19.57 15.25
C ASP A 560 8.07 19.28 15.67
N ILE A 561 7.64 18.00 15.63
CA ILE A 561 6.26 17.60 15.96
C ILE A 561 5.96 17.81 17.45
N MET A 562 6.91 17.49 18.34
CA MET A 562 6.75 17.72 19.78
C MET A 562 6.59 19.20 20.11
N ARG A 563 7.45 20.03 19.51
CA ARG A 563 7.40 21.49 19.64
C ARG A 563 6.06 22.02 19.16
N GLU A 564 5.66 21.65 17.95
CA GLU A 564 4.40 22.10 17.34
C GLU A 564 3.19 21.70 18.21
N THR A 565 3.15 20.46 18.69
CA THR A 565 2.08 19.97 19.56
C THR A 565 1.98 20.78 20.86
N LEU A 566 3.12 21.08 21.50
CA LEU A 566 3.13 21.90 22.72
C LEU A 566 2.72 23.36 22.44
N ILE A 567 3.07 23.92 21.28
CA ILE A 567 2.64 25.26 20.86
C ILE A 567 1.11 25.29 20.74
N TYR A 568 0.49 24.34 20.03
CA TYR A 568 -0.97 24.31 19.90
C TYR A 568 -1.67 24.11 21.25
N LEU A 569 -1.15 23.22 22.11
CA LEU A 569 -1.65 23.07 23.49
C LEU A 569 -1.55 24.39 24.26
N SER A 570 -0.47 25.14 24.11
CA SER A 570 -0.27 26.42 24.80
C SER A 570 -1.30 27.46 24.37
N HIS A 571 -1.69 27.47 23.10
CA HIS A 571 -2.76 28.34 22.62
C HIS A 571 -4.15 27.90 23.11
N LEU A 572 -4.40 26.59 23.22
CA LEU A 572 -5.68 26.07 23.71
C LEU A 572 -5.94 26.43 25.18
N ASP A 573 -4.90 26.45 26.02
CA ASP A 573 -4.96 26.86 27.43
C ASP A 573 -3.57 27.28 27.94
N HIS A 574 -3.29 28.58 27.87
CA HIS A 574 -1.99 29.13 28.28
C HIS A 574 -1.83 29.14 29.80
N GLU A 575 -2.91 29.38 30.57
CA GLU A 575 -2.87 29.42 32.03
C GLU A 575 -2.48 28.04 32.61
N ASP A 576 -3.07 26.95 32.09
CA ASP A 576 -2.68 25.60 32.51
C ASP A 576 -1.24 25.27 32.10
N THR A 577 -0.77 25.78 30.96
CA THR A 577 0.62 25.62 30.52
C THR A 577 1.61 26.25 31.48
N GLU A 578 1.40 27.53 31.78
CA GLU A 578 2.23 28.28 32.72
C GLU A 578 2.22 27.62 34.10
N LYS A 579 1.03 27.28 34.61
CA LYS A 579 0.86 26.63 35.91
C LYS A 579 1.63 25.31 36.01
N GLN A 580 1.59 24.47 34.98
CA GLN A 580 2.30 23.19 34.98
C GLN A 580 3.82 23.36 34.92
N MET A 581 4.31 24.27 34.06
CA MET A 581 5.75 24.56 33.96
C MET A 581 6.29 25.15 35.27
N LEU A 582 5.59 26.13 35.88
CA LEU A 582 5.95 26.71 37.17
C LEU A 582 5.92 25.70 38.31
N LYS A 583 4.91 24.81 38.33
CA LYS A 583 4.84 23.72 39.31
C LYS A 583 6.01 22.74 39.18
N LYS A 584 6.45 22.44 37.96
CA LYS A 584 7.61 21.57 37.73
C LYS A 584 8.91 22.27 38.10
N LEU A 585 9.04 23.57 37.81
CA LEU A 585 10.18 24.40 38.20
C LEU A 585 10.31 24.51 39.73
N SER A 586 9.20 24.75 40.44
CA SER A 586 9.22 24.84 41.91
C SER A 586 9.69 23.55 42.57
N LYS A 587 9.33 22.38 42.01
CA LYS A 587 9.82 21.07 42.44
C LYS A 587 11.32 20.85 42.18
N GLN A 588 11.87 21.44 41.12
CA GLN A 588 13.32 21.43 40.89
C GLN A 588 14.03 22.31 41.92
N LEU A 589 13.49 23.50 42.21
CA LEU A 589 14.07 24.46 43.15
C LEU A 589 13.98 23.99 44.62
N SER A 590 12.90 23.30 44.99
CA SER A 590 12.74 22.74 46.34
C SER A 590 13.59 21.49 46.60
N GLY A 591 14.17 20.89 45.55
CA GLY A 591 14.90 19.63 45.60
C GLY A 591 14.01 18.38 45.67
N GLU A 592 12.67 18.51 45.59
CA GLU A 592 11.73 17.37 45.67
C GLU A 592 11.90 16.38 44.52
N ASP A 593 12.09 16.87 43.28
CA ASP A 593 12.22 16.06 42.05
C ASP A 593 13.51 16.40 41.27
N TRP A 594 14.54 16.92 41.95
CA TRP A 594 15.76 17.40 41.29
C TRP A 594 16.49 16.28 40.54
N ASN A 595 16.58 16.41 39.22
CA ASN A 595 17.57 15.70 38.41
C ASN A 595 17.86 16.48 37.11
N TRP A 596 19.06 16.27 36.55
CA TRP A 596 19.51 16.98 35.35
C TRP A 596 18.59 16.80 34.16
N ASN A 597 18.05 15.60 33.97
CA ASN A 597 17.17 15.30 32.84
C ASN A 597 15.84 16.09 32.93
N ASN A 598 15.24 16.15 34.11
CA ASN A 598 13.98 16.84 34.39
C ASN A 598 14.11 18.36 34.26
N LEU A 599 15.25 18.92 34.68
CA LEU A 599 15.54 20.33 34.47
C LEU A 599 15.72 20.61 32.97
N ASN A 600 16.51 19.78 32.28
CA ASN A 600 16.77 19.94 30.86
C ASN A 600 15.48 19.88 30.04
N THR A 601 14.66 18.84 30.21
CA THR A 601 13.39 18.71 29.47
C THR A 601 12.42 19.85 29.76
N LEU A 602 12.37 20.33 31.01
CA LEU A 602 11.60 21.53 31.35
C LEU A 602 12.13 22.79 30.63
N CYS A 603 13.44 23.03 30.64
CA CYS A 603 14.05 24.17 29.95
C CYS A 603 13.82 24.10 28.43
N TRP A 604 13.94 22.91 27.84
CA TRP A 604 13.64 22.66 26.43
C TRP A 604 12.18 22.96 26.09
N ALA A 605 11.24 22.53 26.94
CA ALA A 605 9.82 22.80 26.76
C ALA A 605 9.51 24.30 26.84
N ILE A 606 10.07 25.01 27.83
CA ILE A 606 9.94 26.47 27.96
C ILE A 606 10.51 27.17 26.70
N GLY A 607 11.69 26.74 26.24
CA GLY A 607 12.30 27.29 25.03
C GLY A 607 11.47 27.06 23.76
N SER A 608 10.82 25.90 23.64
CA SER A 608 10.05 25.53 22.44
C SER A 608 8.81 26.39 22.19
N ILE A 609 8.21 26.95 23.24
CA ILE A 609 7.03 27.84 23.17
C ILE A 609 7.41 29.33 23.15
N SER A 610 8.71 29.65 23.14
CA SER A 610 9.16 31.04 23.07
C SER A 610 8.74 31.66 21.73
N GLY A 611 8.06 32.82 21.80
CA GLY A 611 7.53 33.54 20.63
C GLY A 611 6.12 33.13 20.18
N SER A 612 5.47 32.16 20.85
CA SER A 612 4.10 31.73 20.53
C SER A 612 3.02 32.34 21.43
N MET A 613 3.36 33.34 22.26
CA MET A 613 2.45 34.05 23.16
C MET A 613 2.53 35.56 22.90
N MET A 614 1.45 36.31 23.16
CA MET A 614 1.46 37.77 22.97
C MET A 614 2.44 38.46 23.95
N GLU A 615 3.06 39.57 23.56
CA GLU A 615 4.13 40.24 24.34
C GLU A 615 3.75 40.53 25.81
N GLU A 616 2.49 40.86 26.10
CA GLU A 616 2.00 41.09 27.48
C GLU A 616 1.96 39.81 28.33
N GLN A 617 1.85 38.63 27.71
CA GLN A 617 1.81 37.31 28.37
C GLN A 617 3.22 36.72 28.57
N VAL A 618 4.23 37.19 27.81
CA VAL A 618 5.63 36.74 27.91
C VAL A 618 6.33 37.33 29.14
N CYS A 619 5.92 38.51 29.62
CA CYS A 619 6.52 39.20 30.76
C CYS A 619 6.39 38.47 32.12
N CYS A 620 5.57 37.42 32.21
CA CYS A 620 5.40 36.61 33.43
C CYS A 620 6.39 35.42 33.54
N TRP A 621 7.21 35.15 32.52
CA TRP A 621 8.03 33.94 32.47
C TRP A 621 9.44 34.14 33.06
N PRO A 622 9.82 33.43 34.15
CA PRO A 622 11.20 33.44 34.63
C PRO A 622 12.07 32.57 33.72
N VAL A 623 12.99 33.17 32.98
CA VAL A 623 14.06 32.44 32.27
C VAL A 623 15.13 32.07 33.30
N PRO A 624 15.33 30.77 33.66
CA PRO A 624 16.34 30.39 34.63
C PRO A 624 17.74 30.65 34.04
N LYS A 625 18.57 31.47 34.71
CA LYS A 625 19.99 31.57 34.39
C LYS A 625 20.75 30.47 35.11
N ILE A 626 21.31 29.52 34.37
CA ILE A 626 22.18 28.48 34.90
C ILE A 626 23.60 29.05 35.02
N SER A 627 24.06 29.31 36.25
CA SER A 627 25.48 29.55 36.54
C SER A 627 26.07 28.33 37.24
N GLN A 628 27.38 28.08 37.10
CA GLN A 628 28.08 26.85 37.52
C GLN A 628 28.01 26.51 39.03
N SER A 629 27.29 27.26 39.86
CA SER A 629 27.16 27.01 41.30
C SER A 629 25.80 27.30 41.94
N SER A 630 24.80 27.82 41.23
CA SER A 630 23.47 28.12 41.80
C SER A 630 22.40 28.38 40.73
N LEU A 631 21.18 27.90 40.97
CA LEU A 631 19.94 28.29 40.28
C LEU A 631 19.39 29.55 40.96
N GLU A 632 19.48 30.70 40.29
CA GLU A 632 18.85 31.94 40.75
C GLU A 632 17.68 32.30 39.82
N VAL A 633 16.51 32.56 40.40
CA VAL A 633 15.38 33.17 39.70
C VAL A 633 15.58 34.69 39.76
N PRO A 634 15.61 35.43 38.63
CA PRO A 634 15.62 36.89 38.71
C PRO A 634 14.29 37.36 39.31
N GLU A 635 14.34 38.18 40.36
CA GLU A 635 13.18 38.93 40.84
C GLU A 635 12.70 39.86 39.71
N ASN A 636 11.43 39.69 39.32
CA ASN A 636 10.60 40.58 38.50
C ASN A 636 11.34 41.50 37.51
N CYS A 637 11.34 41.15 36.22
CA CYS A 637 11.53 42.13 35.15
C CYS A 637 10.24 42.95 34.95
N CYS A 638 9.90 43.77 35.93
CA CYS A 638 9.11 44.98 35.72
C CYS A 638 10.07 46.17 35.69
N GLN A 639 10.67 46.43 34.53
CA GLN A 639 11.06 47.77 34.06
C GLN A 639 11.49 47.77 32.59
#